data_AF-A0A927JL80-F1
#
_entry.id   AF-A0A927JL80-F1
#
_cell.length_a   1.000
_cell.length_b   1.000
_cell.length_c   1.000
_cell.angle_alpha   90.00
_cell.angle_beta   90.00
_cell.angle_gamma   90.00
#
_symmetry.space_group_name_H-M   'P 1'
#
loop_
_entity.id
_entity.type
_entity.pdbx_description
1 polymer ?
#
loop_
_entity_poly.entity_id
_entity_poly.type
_entity_poly.pdbx_seq_one_letter_code
_entity_poly.pdbx_strand_id
1 'polypeptide(L)'
;MVQYGTPSSFEPRRDHSRIDPTLPVDPRGDPNGTTLGYWPSYPGLDPRARATYLRWLDGARADRSIPIGYVFVFFYGLEQRLFVEEARDEAASIMKEVRRLLALHDDNHSFLGYASKLLALAPFFEKVDETPPTVGCARNYDLEIPLDVRIRLGERLRDGVPFGPDDTLRWVLALPDTYLRTPGERCFDELRELWSRRHVGRYPNGLAIRRPKRTIQHSYRAASGTFTVELSVKELPDISNTTAPLTQLRTMLDECIEDLSSYSRLIGRDPGARGRIRADMLLPGELREDRDSVSACRARLEEATAAEALPTTTMRELADILDVDLGPEGGKVAATVSRQIGAMLDVLDHGCEPDRRYGPSGALRHDAPVALFPCARGGPVEHERPAYASARTLVEVAMLAAAADGQVVRSEIEVTERRLRGLPDLAEHEISRLMAYGRSLAADPPKVRAALKRLADVRPEARSALASSAVEAVLADGRVEPAEVKFLEALHQALGLPLSSLYSSLHRGGIEDVGPVLVAPAKPESLVPIPDEANGATVVSIDLARLERIRGETSQVSALLASIFVEEQPDAAPPAAIPPAADTAFLGLDAAHSDLLARILDAAMTRADFEAYASRLRLMPDGAIETLNEWGFDTFDEPVIEDDETIAVAPHLVDQIKPIGAVA
;
A
#
# COMPACT_ATOMS: atom_id res chain seq x y z
N MET A 1 14.95 -34.37 32.86
CA MET A 1 15.36 -34.74 31.49
C MET A 1 16.88 -34.79 31.39
N VAL A 2 17.58 -35.50 32.28
CA VAL A 2 19.05 -35.63 32.23
C VAL A 2 19.37 -37.11 32.38
N GLN A 3 20.25 -37.63 31.53
CA GLN A 3 20.69 -39.02 31.61
C GLN A 3 21.78 -39.17 32.67
N TYR A 4 21.58 -40.07 33.62
CA TYR A 4 22.51 -40.32 34.74
C TYR A 4 22.74 -41.82 34.92
N GLY A 5 24.00 -42.24 34.97
CA GLY A 5 24.36 -43.64 35.21
C GLY A 5 25.67 -44.06 34.55
N THR A 6 26.20 -45.22 34.94
CA THR A 6 27.38 -45.84 34.31
C THR A 6 26.97 -46.62 33.07
N PRO A 7 27.71 -46.54 31.95
CA PRO A 7 27.40 -47.35 30.76
C PRO A 7 27.54 -48.85 31.06
N SER A 8 26.53 -49.64 30.71
CA SER A 8 26.67 -51.11 30.77
C SER A 8 27.58 -51.62 29.64
N SER A 9 28.19 -52.81 29.80
CA SER A 9 29.05 -53.41 28.78
C SER A 9 28.34 -53.73 27.45
N PHE A 10 27.00 -53.73 27.45
CA PHE A 10 26.13 -54.01 26.30
C PHE A 10 25.40 -52.77 25.78
N GLU A 11 25.45 -51.64 26.49
CA GLU A 11 24.97 -50.36 25.96
C GLU A 11 26.01 -49.82 24.97
N PRO A 12 25.61 -49.39 23.76
CA PRO A 12 26.54 -48.77 22.85
C PRO A 12 27.15 -47.54 23.52
N ARG A 13 28.49 -47.42 23.47
CA ARG A 13 29.33 -46.29 23.97
C ARG A 13 29.05 -44.95 23.25
N ARG A 14 27.82 -44.67 22.88
CA ARG A 14 27.42 -43.65 21.91
C ARG A 14 26.52 -42.55 22.47
N ASP A 15 26.12 -42.61 23.74
CA ASP A 15 25.42 -41.48 24.35
C ASP A 15 26.42 -40.41 24.79
N HIS A 16 26.49 -39.31 24.02
CA HIS A 16 27.35 -38.17 24.29
C HIS A 16 26.86 -37.29 25.46
N SER A 17 25.66 -37.52 25.99
CA SER A 17 25.03 -36.69 27.03
C SER A 17 25.07 -37.29 28.43
N ARG A 18 25.30 -38.60 28.56
CA ARG A 18 25.19 -39.35 29.82
C ARG A 18 26.13 -38.81 30.89
N ILE A 19 25.56 -38.45 32.04
CA ILE A 19 26.32 -38.11 33.24
C ILE A 19 26.79 -39.40 33.90
N ASP A 20 28.07 -39.71 33.70
CA ASP A 20 28.77 -40.79 34.39
C ASP A 20 29.36 -40.28 35.73
N PRO A 21 28.85 -40.76 36.88
CA PRO A 21 29.33 -40.32 38.20
C PRO A 21 30.73 -40.83 38.56
N THR A 22 31.30 -41.76 37.78
CA THR A 22 32.66 -42.30 38.03
C THR A 22 33.75 -41.41 37.44
N LEU A 23 33.41 -40.46 36.58
CA LEU A 23 34.37 -39.57 35.94
C LEU A 23 34.80 -38.43 36.88
N PRO A 24 36.08 -38.03 36.84
CA PRO A 24 36.59 -36.97 37.71
C PRO A 24 35.93 -35.63 37.42
N VAL A 25 35.65 -34.88 38.49
CA VAL A 25 35.09 -33.52 38.48
C VAL A 25 36.03 -32.61 39.25
N ASP A 26 36.46 -31.52 38.61
CA ASP A 26 37.31 -30.51 39.22
C ASP A 26 36.49 -29.26 39.56
N PRO A 27 36.30 -28.93 40.85
CA PRO A 27 35.41 -27.86 41.28
C PRO A 27 35.82 -26.48 40.76
N ARG A 28 37.08 -26.28 40.32
CA ARG A 28 37.56 -25.00 39.76
C ARG A 28 36.73 -24.52 38.57
N GLY A 29 36.15 -25.43 37.79
CA GLY A 29 35.34 -25.05 36.65
C GLY A 29 36.11 -24.53 35.44
N ASP A 30 35.38 -24.39 34.34
CA ASP A 30 35.75 -23.82 33.05
C ASP A 30 34.54 -23.03 32.50
N PRO A 31 34.15 -21.92 33.17
CA PRO A 31 33.00 -21.11 32.77
C PRO A 31 33.16 -20.49 31.38
N ASN A 32 34.39 -20.29 30.93
CA ASN A 32 34.72 -19.74 29.61
C ASN A 32 34.84 -20.80 28.52
N GLY A 33 34.73 -22.10 28.86
CA GLY A 33 34.76 -23.19 27.89
C GLY A 33 36.09 -23.38 27.19
N THR A 34 37.21 -23.01 27.81
CA THR A 34 38.56 -23.09 27.21
C THR A 34 39.02 -24.52 26.96
N THR A 35 38.39 -25.49 27.63
CA THR A 35 38.67 -26.93 27.49
C THR A 35 37.62 -27.67 26.64
N LEU A 36 36.61 -26.95 26.11
CA LEU A 36 35.59 -27.55 25.26
C LEU A 36 36.15 -27.88 23.87
N GLY A 37 35.91 -29.11 23.42
CA GLY A 37 36.08 -29.47 22.02
C GLY A 37 34.95 -28.97 21.14
N TYR A 38 35.17 -28.95 19.83
CA TYR A 38 34.19 -28.51 18.82
C TYR A 38 32.88 -29.33 18.85
N TRP A 39 32.97 -30.63 19.13
CA TRP A 39 31.83 -31.55 19.24
C TRP A 39 31.88 -32.28 20.59
N PRO A 40 31.48 -31.62 21.70
CA PRO A 40 31.71 -32.12 23.04
C PRO A 40 30.84 -33.34 23.35
N SER A 41 31.30 -34.17 24.28
CA SER A 41 30.51 -35.22 24.91
C SER A 41 30.82 -35.22 26.40
N TYR A 42 29.85 -35.53 27.26
CA TYR A 42 30.07 -35.55 28.71
C TYR A 42 31.26 -36.44 29.12
N PRO A 43 31.43 -37.67 28.57
CA PRO A 43 32.62 -38.47 28.84
C PRO A 43 33.93 -37.82 28.39
N GLY A 44 33.90 -37.07 27.28
CA GLY A 44 35.06 -36.36 26.75
C GLY A 44 35.36 -35.00 27.38
N LEU A 45 34.49 -34.47 28.25
CA LEU A 45 34.72 -33.20 28.92
C LEU A 45 35.93 -33.27 29.86
N ASP A 46 36.73 -32.21 29.91
CA ASP A 46 37.70 -32.01 30.98
C ASP A 46 37.01 -32.00 32.36
N PRO A 47 37.64 -32.50 33.44
CA PRO A 47 37.06 -32.44 34.78
C PRO A 47 36.54 -31.06 35.19
N ARG A 48 37.18 -29.98 34.75
CA ARG A 48 36.75 -28.59 34.99
C ARG A 48 35.49 -28.24 34.20
N ALA A 49 35.40 -28.67 32.95
CA ALA A 49 34.22 -28.50 32.12
C ALA A 49 33.02 -29.28 32.69
N ARG A 50 33.23 -30.51 33.19
CA ARG A 50 32.18 -31.27 33.89
C ARG A 50 31.61 -30.51 35.09
N ALA A 51 32.45 -29.92 35.93
CA ALA A 51 31.97 -29.15 37.08
C ALA A 51 31.10 -27.96 36.66
N THR A 52 31.45 -27.29 35.57
CA THR A 52 30.70 -26.15 35.03
C THR A 52 29.37 -26.59 34.46
N TYR A 53 29.38 -27.63 33.63
CA TYR A 53 28.17 -28.24 33.07
C TYR A 53 27.19 -28.66 34.18
N LEU A 54 27.67 -29.37 35.20
CA LEU A 54 26.85 -29.83 36.32
C LEU A 54 26.25 -28.66 37.12
N ARG A 55 27.02 -27.60 37.39
CA ARG A 55 26.49 -26.40 38.05
C ARG A 55 25.44 -25.68 37.21
N TRP A 56 25.66 -25.60 35.90
CA TRP A 56 24.69 -25.00 34.98
C TRP A 56 23.38 -25.81 34.92
N LEU A 57 23.49 -27.15 34.94
CA LEU A 57 22.34 -28.06 34.99
C LEU A 57 21.54 -27.97 36.29
N ASP A 58 22.22 -27.85 37.43
CA ASP A 58 21.64 -27.72 38.77
C ASP A 58 20.94 -26.36 38.96
N GLY A 59 21.41 -25.34 38.25
CA GLY A 59 20.74 -24.04 38.16
C GLY A 59 19.53 -24.02 37.21
N ALA A 60 19.05 -22.81 36.92
CA ALA A 60 17.88 -22.61 36.05
C ALA A 60 18.15 -22.83 34.55
N ARG A 61 19.40 -23.16 34.15
CA ARG A 61 19.83 -23.23 32.73
C ARG A 61 19.42 -21.98 31.93
N ALA A 62 19.62 -20.81 32.52
CA ALA A 62 19.17 -19.52 31.98
C ALA A 62 20.33 -18.55 31.68
N ASP A 63 21.56 -18.94 31.99
CA ASP A 63 22.76 -18.15 31.69
C ASP A 63 23.01 -18.14 30.18
N ARG A 64 22.80 -16.97 29.56
CA ARG A 64 23.00 -16.76 28.12
C ARG A 64 24.48 -16.78 27.72
N SER A 65 25.38 -16.47 28.65
CA SER A 65 26.82 -16.40 28.39
C SER A 65 27.52 -17.77 28.46
N ILE A 66 26.79 -18.82 28.85
CA ILE A 66 27.34 -20.16 28.94
C ILE A 66 27.88 -20.60 27.56
N PRO A 67 29.10 -21.15 27.49
CA PRO A 67 29.62 -21.66 26.23
C PRO A 67 28.69 -22.71 25.60
N ILE A 68 28.34 -22.52 24.32
CA ILE A 68 27.28 -23.28 23.65
C ILE A 68 27.50 -24.80 23.67
N GLY A 69 28.76 -25.26 23.77
CA GLY A 69 29.09 -26.68 23.87
C GLY A 69 28.41 -27.37 25.06
N TYR A 70 28.20 -26.67 26.17
CA TYR A 70 27.45 -27.20 27.32
C TYR A 70 25.95 -27.39 27.00
N VAL A 71 25.36 -26.43 26.27
CA VAL A 71 23.97 -26.51 25.81
C VAL A 71 23.79 -27.68 24.85
N PHE A 72 24.75 -27.91 23.95
CA PHE A 72 24.74 -29.05 23.04
C PHE A 72 24.79 -30.40 23.77
N VAL A 73 25.63 -30.55 24.81
CA VAL A 73 25.66 -31.80 25.60
C VAL A 73 24.31 -32.09 26.25
N PHE A 74 23.61 -31.06 26.75
CA PHE A 74 22.25 -31.22 27.28
C PHE A 74 21.24 -31.52 26.17
N PHE A 75 21.31 -30.82 25.03
CA PHE A 75 20.46 -31.04 23.87
C PHE A 75 20.55 -32.48 23.35
N TYR A 76 21.75 -33.07 23.29
CA TYR A 76 21.93 -34.48 22.93
C TYR A 76 21.14 -35.42 23.84
N GLY A 77 21.03 -35.08 25.13
CA GLY A 77 20.24 -35.85 26.10
C GLY A 77 18.74 -35.76 25.85
N LEU A 78 18.26 -34.61 25.38
CA LEU A 78 16.87 -34.44 24.94
C LEU A 78 16.56 -35.30 23.72
N GLU A 79 17.46 -35.32 22.73
CA GLU A 79 17.33 -36.16 21.54
C GLU A 79 17.33 -37.66 21.90
N GLN A 80 18.26 -38.08 22.77
CA GLN A 80 18.35 -39.46 23.25
C GLN A 80 17.08 -39.89 24.00
N ARG A 81 16.58 -39.02 24.90
CA ARG A 81 15.34 -39.28 25.66
C ARG A 81 14.15 -39.46 24.73
N LEU A 82 14.03 -38.62 23.71
CA LEU A 82 12.90 -38.67 22.78
C LEU A 82 12.96 -39.89 21.84
N PHE A 83 14.12 -40.19 21.26
CA PHE A 83 14.21 -41.12 20.14
C PHE A 83 14.78 -42.50 20.47
N VAL A 84 15.71 -42.59 21.42
CA VAL A 84 16.38 -43.85 21.75
C VAL A 84 15.70 -44.53 22.93
N GLU A 85 15.29 -43.75 23.92
CA GLU A 85 14.49 -44.24 25.05
C GLU A 85 12.98 -44.22 24.77
N GLU A 86 12.58 -43.69 23.61
CA GLU A 86 11.19 -43.62 23.15
C GLU A 86 10.21 -42.99 24.16
N ALA A 87 10.66 -42.01 24.96
CA ALA A 87 9.86 -41.30 25.96
C ALA A 87 8.91 -40.27 25.30
N ARG A 88 7.98 -40.76 24.45
CA ARG A 88 7.06 -39.94 23.66
C ARG A 88 6.08 -39.14 24.52
N ASP A 89 5.78 -39.61 25.72
CA ASP A 89 4.96 -38.91 26.71
C ASP A 89 5.65 -37.64 27.24
N GLU A 90 6.99 -37.58 27.21
CA GLU A 90 7.77 -36.39 27.59
C GLU A 90 7.98 -35.40 26.42
N ALA A 91 7.58 -35.76 25.19
CA ALA A 91 7.91 -35.01 23.99
C ALA A 91 7.47 -33.53 24.05
N ALA A 92 6.26 -33.22 24.56
CA ALA A 92 5.81 -31.84 24.70
C ALA A 92 6.68 -31.02 25.67
N SER A 93 7.19 -31.65 26.73
CA SER A 93 8.11 -31.00 27.67
C SER A 93 9.49 -30.78 27.06
N ILE A 94 9.96 -31.74 26.27
CA ILE A 94 11.22 -31.65 25.53
C ILE A 94 11.15 -30.52 24.50
N MET A 95 10.12 -30.48 23.66
CA MET A 95 9.94 -29.42 22.65
C MET A 95 9.84 -28.05 23.30
N LYS A 96 9.14 -27.93 24.43
CA LYS A 96 9.08 -26.68 25.22
C LYS A 96 10.47 -26.25 25.71
N GLU A 97 11.29 -27.19 26.21
CA GLU A 97 12.65 -26.90 26.65
C GLU A 97 13.54 -26.48 25.48
N VAL A 98 13.43 -27.13 24.31
CA VAL A 98 14.18 -26.76 23.10
C VAL A 98 13.82 -25.35 22.65
N ARG A 99 12.52 -24.98 22.62
CA ARG A 99 12.09 -23.59 22.34
C ARG A 99 12.66 -22.60 23.35
N ARG A 100 12.69 -22.95 24.64
CA ARG A 100 13.26 -22.10 25.70
C ARG A 100 14.76 -21.88 25.52
N LEU A 101 15.52 -22.95 25.23
CA LEU A 101 16.95 -22.85 24.98
C LEU A 101 17.23 -22.02 23.72
N LEU A 102 16.43 -22.21 22.67
CA LEU A 102 16.58 -21.46 21.43
C LEU A 102 16.38 -19.96 21.65
N ALA A 103 15.37 -19.57 22.44
CA ALA A 103 15.13 -18.17 22.79
C ALA A 103 16.18 -17.56 23.74
N LEU A 104 17.03 -18.38 24.38
CA LEU A 104 18.13 -17.92 25.23
C LEU A 104 19.46 -17.78 24.48
N HIS A 105 19.63 -18.52 23.38
CA HIS A 105 20.85 -18.63 22.59
C HIS A 105 20.55 -18.42 21.09
N ASP A 106 19.74 -17.41 20.80
CA ASP A 106 19.25 -17.07 19.46
C ASP A 106 20.35 -16.48 18.55
N ASP A 107 21.43 -16.00 19.15
CA ASP A 107 22.65 -15.53 18.52
C ASP A 107 23.53 -16.67 17.96
N ASN A 108 23.30 -17.92 18.38
CA ASN A 108 24.11 -19.05 17.92
C ASN A 108 23.50 -19.75 16.69
N HIS A 109 23.98 -19.42 15.50
CA HIS A 109 23.51 -20.00 14.24
C HIS A 109 23.57 -21.54 14.17
N SER A 110 24.59 -22.16 14.77
CA SER A 110 24.72 -23.62 14.78
C SER A 110 23.61 -24.26 15.61
N PHE A 111 23.38 -23.76 16.82
CA PHE A 111 22.32 -24.25 17.69
C PHE A 111 20.93 -23.98 17.10
N LEU A 112 20.72 -22.79 16.52
CA LEU A 112 19.51 -22.45 15.77
C LEU A 112 19.19 -23.51 14.71
N GLY A 113 20.17 -23.92 13.90
CA GLY A 113 19.97 -24.93 12.86
C GLY A 113 19.56 -26.30 13.42
N TYR A 114 20.25 -26.81 14.45
CA TYR A 114 19.94 -28.12 15.03
C TYR A 114 18.62 -28.13 15.82
N ALA A 115 18.38 -27.09 16.64
CA ALA A 115 17.14 -26.96 17.40
C ALA A 115 15.93 -26.84 16.48
N SER A 116 16.04 -26.07 15.39
CA SER A 116 14.95 -25.91 14.40
C SER A 116 14.60 -27.24 13.72
N LYS A 117 15.60 -28.07 13.39
CA LYS A 117 15.37 -29.41 12.81
C LYS A 117 14.61 -30.33 13.76
N LEU A 118 14.91 -30.29 15.07
CA LEU A 118 14.16 -31.06 16.06
C LEU A 118 12.74 -30.52 16.23
N LEU A 119 12.59 -29.20 16.29
CA LEU A 119 11.28 -28.54 16.44
C LEU A 119 10.38 -28.75 15.22
N ALA A 120 10.92 -28.94 14.01
CA ALA A 120 10.16 -29.33 12.83
C ALA A 120 9.42 -30.67 12.99
N LEU A 121 9.80 -31.48 13.98
CA LEU A 121 9.12 -32.73 14.34
C LEU A 121 7.99 -32.54 15.36
N ALA A 122 7.78 -31.34 15.91
CA ALA A 122 6.74 -31.08 16.91
C ALA A 122 5.33 -31.56 16.50
N PRO A 123 4.89 -31.46 15.23
CA PRO A 123 3.57 -31.95 14.81
C PRO A 123 3.35 -33.46 14.99
N PHE A 124 4.40 -34.27 15.19
CA PHE A 124 4.24 -35.69 15.54
C PHE A 124 3.83 -35.94 16.98
N PHE A 125 4.06 -34.97 17.86
CA PHE A 125 4.00 -35.15 19.31
C PHE A 125 3.06 -34.15 19.99
N GLU A 126 2.83 -33.01 19.37
CA GLU A 126 1.97 -31.95 19.84
C GLU A 126 0.72 -31.83 18.94
N LYS A 127 -0.31 -31.16 19.42
CA LYS A 127 -1.46 -30.83 18.56
C LYS A 127 -1.01 -29.89 17.45
N VAL A 128 -1.65 -30.01 16.28
CA VAL A 128 -1.46 -29.11 15.14
C VAL A 128 -1.57 -27.67 15.62
N ASP A 129 -0.53 -26.90 15.34
CA ASP A 129 -0.49 -25.48 15.63
C ASP A 129 -1.41 -24.75 14.64
N GLU A 130 -2.58 -24.32 15.10
CA GLU A 130 -3.55 -23.55 14.31
C GLU A 130 -3.29 -22.04 14.37
N THR A 131 -2.13 -21.59 14.84
CA THR A 131 -1.75 -20.18 14.73
C THR A 131 -1.76 -19.73 13.26
N PRO A 132 -1.91 -18.43 12.99
CA PRO A 132 -1.72 -17.89 11.65
C PRO A 132 -0.24 -17.98 11.20
N PRO A 133 0.03 -18.03 9.88
CA PRO A 133 1.38 -17.86 9.35
C PRO A 133 2.04 -16.60 9.91
N THR A 134 3.36 -16.65 10.05
CA THR A 134 4.19 -15.50 10.41
C THR A 134 5.21 -15.24 9.31
N VAL A 135 5.86 -14.08 9.34
CA VAL A 135 6.96 -13.76 8.43
C VAL A 135 8.08 -14.81 8.48
N GLY A 136 8.25 -15.50 9.61
CA GLY A 136 9.22 -16.59 9.77
C GLY A 136 8.97 -17.79 8.85
N CYS A 137 7.74 -17.97 8.37
CA CYS A 137 7.42 -19.03 7.40
C CYS A 137 8.14 -18.85 6.05
N ALA A 138 8.55 -17.61 5.71
CA ALA A 138 9.31 -17.31 4.50
C ALA A 138 10.81 -17.60 4.63
N ARG A 139 11.29 -17.95 5.83
CA ARG A 139 12.71 -18.21 6.09
C ARG A 139 13.03 -19.69 5.90
N ASN A 140 12.84 -20.18 4.67
CA ASN A 140 13.23 -21.54 4.31
C ASN A 140 14.62 -21.53 3.63
N TYR A 141 15.64 -21.97 4.38
CA TYR A 141 17.01 -22.14 3.87
C TYR A 141 17.30 -23.56 3.39
N ASP A 142 16.33 -24.48 3.51
CA ASP A 142 16.45 -25.84 3.03
C ASP A 142 15.97 -25.96 1.57
N LEU A 143 16.49 -26.95 0.84
CA LEU A 143 16.07 -27.25 -0.55
C LEU A 143 14.70 -27.95 -0.62
N GLU A 144 14.04 -28.15 0.52
CA GLU A 144 12.75 -28.82 0.64
C GLU A 144 11.76 -27.98 1.45
N ILE A 145 10.47 -28.27 1.29
CA ILE A 145 9.44 -27.71 2.18
C ILE A 145 9.68 -28.23 3.61
N PRO A 146 9.67 -27.37 4.64
CA PRO A 146 9.79 -27.76 6.04
C PRO A 146 8.79 -28.86 6.43
N LEU A 147 9.24 -29.78 7.28
CA LEU A 147 8.46 -30.97 7.60
C LEU A 147 7.13 -30.65 8.30
N ASP A 148 7.11 -29.62 9.15
CA ASP A 148 5.92 -29.17 9.86
C ASP A 148 4.82 -28.71 8.89
N VAL A 149 5.21 -27.98 7.84
CA VAL A 149 4.29 -27.57 6.76
C VAL A 149 3.80 -28.79 5.97
N ARG A 150 4.69 -29.72 5.64
CA ARG A 150 4.32 -30.97 4.95
C ARG A 150 3.30 -31.78 5.75
N ILE A 151 3.50 -31.96 7.06
CA ILE A 151 2.59 -32.70 7.93
C ILE A 151 1.23 -32.00 7.98
N ARG A 152 1.19 -30.69 8.27
CA ARG A 152 -0.06 -29.91 8.34
C ARG A 152 -0.90 -30.07 7.07
N LEU A 153 -0.29 -29.87 5.91
CA LEU A 153 -0.97 -29.99 4.62
C LEU A 153 -1.36 -31.45 4.32
N GLY A 154 -0.52 -32.41 4.71
CA GLY A 154 -0.82 -33.83 4.63
C GLY A 154 -2.05 -34.23 5.46
N GLU A 155 -2.20 -33.69 6.67
CA GLU A 155 -3.38 -33.94 7.52
C GLU A 155 -4.66 -33.38 6.90
N ARG A 156 -4.62 -32.14 6.38
CA ARG A 156 -5.73 -31.55 5.62
C ARG A 156 -6.15 -32.46 4.45
N LEU A 157 -5.19 -33.00 3.70
CA LEU A 157 -5.44 -33.91 2.58
C LEU A 157 -5.99 -35.28 3.01
N ARG A 158 -5.51 -35.83 4.13
CA ARG A 158 -6.03 -37.07 4.72
C ARG A 158 -7.50 -36.89 5.09
N ASP A 159 -7.83 -35.76 5.70
CA ASP A 159 -9.15 -35.45 6.24
C ASP A 159 -10.12 -34.92 5.18
N GLY A 160 -9.64 -34.71 3.94
CA GLY A 160 -10.45 -34.23 2.82
C GLY A 160 -10.86 -32.76 2.93
N VAL A 161 -10.12 -31.98 3.73
CA VAL A 161 -10.38 -30.55 3.97
C VAL A 161 -9.66 -29.72 2.89
N PRO A 162 -10.38 -28.90 2.10
CA PRO A 162 -9.75 -27.95 1.16
C PRO A 162 -8.83 -26.96 1.90
N PHE A 163 -7.76 -26.52 1.24
CA PHE A 163 -6.80 -25.61 1.88
C PHE A 163 -7.40 -24.20 2.00
N GLY A 164 -7.40 -23.68 3.23
CA GLY A 164 -7.79 -22.30 3.51
C GLY A 164 -6.68 -21.29 3.20
N PRO A 165 -6.94 -19.99 3.40
CA PRO A 165 -5.95 -18.95 3.14
C PRO A 165 -4.64 -19.13 3.93
N ASP A 166 -4.73 -19.47 5.20
CA ASP A 166 -3.55 -19.67 6.04
C ASP A 166 -2.74 -20.91 5.60
N ASP A 167 -3.41 -21.99 5.17
CA ASP A 167 -2.73 -23.19 4.68
C ASP A 167 -1.99 -22.90 3.37
N THR A 168 -2.61 -22.17 2.44
CA THR A 168 -1.99 -21.83 1.16
C THR A 168 -0.89 -20.78 1.30
N LEU A 169 -1.05 -19.78 2.19
CA LEU A 169 0.02 -18.82 2.47
C LEU A 169 1.23 -19.52 3.10
N ARG A 170 1.01 -20.36 4.12
CA ARG A 170 2.07 -21.16 4.74
C ARG A 170 2.78 -22.02 3.70
N TRP A 171 2.03 -22.66 2.81
CA TRP A 171 2.60 -23.50 1.75
C TRP A 171 3.52 -22.70 0.83
N VAL A 172 3.08 -21.54 0.35
CA VAL A 172 3.83 -20.72 -0.60
C VAL A 172 5.07 -20.12 0.03
N LEU A 173 4.95 -19.55 1.23
CA LEU A 173 6.09 -19.00 1.97
C LEU A 173 7.15 -20.07 2.28
N ALA A 174 6.72 -21.31 2.46
CA ALA A 174 7.60 -22.44 2.76
C ALA A 174 8.36 -22.99 1.54
N LEU A 175 8.14 -22.47 0.33
CA LEU A 175 8.85 -22.94 -0.87
C LEU A 175 10.30 -22.42 -0.89
N PRO A 176 11.31 -23.24 -1.26
CA PRO A 176 12.72 -22.84 -1.26
C PRO A 176 13.07 -21.64 -2.19
N ASP A 177 12.24 -21.38 -3.18
CA ASP A 177 12.39 -20.35 -4.21
C ASP A 177 11.41 -19.18 -4.02
N THR A 178 10.77 -19.08 -2.86
CA THR A 178 9.87 -17.97 -2.52
C THR A 178 10.49 -17.09 -1.44
N TYR A 179 10.58 -15.79 -1.73
CA TYR A 179 11.17 -14.80 -0.84
C TYR A 179 10.23 -13.61 -0.70
N LEU A 180 10.11 -13.08 0.51
CA LEU A 180 9.34 -11.86 0.74
C LEU A 180 10.23 -10.64 0.46
N ARG A 181 9.84 -9.83 -0.53
CA ARG A 181 10.41 -8.49 -0.69
C ARG A 181 10.04 -7.62 0.51
N THR A 182 10.77 -6.51 0.70
CA THR A 182 10.59 -5.55 1.82
C THR A 182 9.12 -5.21 2.16
N PRO A 183 8.20 -4.98 1.20
CA PRO A 183 6.79 -4.74 1.54
C PRO A 183 6.11 -5.92 2.24
N GLY A 184 6.37 -7.15 1.79
CA GLY A 184 5.81 -8.35 2.39
C GLY A 184 6.35 -8.63 3.79
N GLU A 185 7.62 -8.32 4.05
CA GLU A 185 8.21 -8.48 5.39
C GLU A 185 7.74 -7.40 6.38
N ARG A 186 7.80 -6.12 5.98
CA ARG A 186 7.48 -4.97 6.84
C ARG A 186 5.99 -4.88 7.17
N CYS A 187 5.15 -5.27 6.22
CA CYS A 187 3.70 -5.17 6.29
C CYS A 187 3.05 -6.57 6.25
N PHE A 188 3.66 -7.54 6.94
CA PHE A 188 3.22 -8.94 6.88
C PHE A 188 1.79 -9.15 7.42
N ASP A 189 1.39 -8.38 8.44
CA ASP A 189 0.02 -8.47 8.97
C ASP A 189 -1.00 -7.99 7.92
N GLU A 190 -0.71 -6.88 7.26
CA GLU A 190 -1.52 -6.36 6.16
C GLU A 190 -1.49 -7.31 4.93
N LEU A 191 -0.34 -7.92 4.63
CA LEU A 191 -0.18 -8.93 3.58
C LEU A 191 -1.07 -10.15 3.85
N ARG A 192 -1.06 -10.68 5.07
CA ARG A 192 -1.88 -11.84 5.45
C ARG A 192 -3.37 -11.53 5.34
N GLU A 193 -3.77 -10.33 5.75
CA GLU A 193 -5.17 -9.89 5.63
C GLU A 193 -5.59 -9.78 4.15
N LEU A 194 -4.76 -9.14 3.31
CA LEU A 194 -5.02 -8.99 1.87
C LEU A 194 -5.06 -10.34 1.17
N TRP A 195 -4.09 -11.20 1.46
CA TRP A 195 -4.03 -12.57 0.99
C TRP A 195 -5.31 -13.31 1.33
N SER A 196 -5.78 -13.21 2.57
CA SER A 196 -7.01 -13.88 3.01
C SER A 196 -8.23 -13.45 2.20
N ARG A 197 -8.42 -12.14 1.99
CA ARG A 197 -9.55 -11.60 1.22
C ARG A 197 -9.48 -12.07 -0.24
N ARG A 198 -8.32 -11.97 -0.88
CA ARG A 198 -8.12 -12.38 -2.28
C ARG A 198 -8.26 -13.89 -2.46
N HIS A 199 -7.73 -14.67 -1.52
CA HIS A 199 -7.86 -16.12 -1.52
C HIS A 199 -9.33 -16.54 -1.39
N VAL A 200 -10.10 -15.97 -0.45
CA VAL A 200 -11.53 -16.29 -0.31
C VAL A 200 -12.32 -15.87 -1.54
N GLY A 201 -11.99 -14.72 -2.15
CA GLY A 201 -12.60 -14.30 -3.41
C GLY A 201 -12.35 -15.29 -4.57
N ARG A 202 -11.13 -15.82 -4.67
CA ARG A 202 -10.73 -16.77 -5.74
C ARG A 202 -11.13 -18.22 -5.46
N TYR A 203 -11.11 -18.63 -4.19
CA TYR A 203 -11.41 -19.98 -3.72
C TYR A 203 -12.41 -19.94 -2.55
N PRO A 204 -13.71 -19.65 -2.80
CA PRO A 204 -14.71 -19.49 -1.74
C PRO A 204 -14.90 -20.71 -0.84
N ASN A 205 -14.67 -21.92 -1.38
CA ASN A 205 -14.78 -23.19 -0.66
C ASN A 205 -13.39 -23.76 -0.28
N GLY A 206 -12.34 -22.94 -0.32
CA GLY A 206 -10.95 -23.36 -0.19
C GLY A 206 -10.37 -23.98 -1.47
N LEU A 207 -9.06 -24.12 -1.50
CA LEU A 207 -8.33 -24.68 -2.63
C LEU A 207 -8.34 -26.21 -2.54
N ALA A 208 -9.07 -26.86 -3.45
CA ALA A 208 -9.12 -28.31 -3.55
C ALA A 208 -7.86 -28.87 -4.22
N ILE A 209 -7.14 -29.73 -3.51
CA ILE A 209 -5.92 -30.38 -4.00
C ILE A 209 -6.16 -31.88 -4.16
N ARG A 210 -5.74 -32.44 -5.30
CA ARG A 210 -5.77 -33.88 -5.52
C ARG A 210 -4.79 -34.57 -4.59
N ARG A 211 -5.28 -35.49 -3.75
CA ARG A 211 -4.47 -36.30 -2.83
C ARG A 211 -3.33 -37.03 -3.55
N PRO A 212 -2.05 -36.73 -3.25
CA PRO A 212 -0.90 -37.47 -3.76
C PRO A 212 -0.87 -38.91 -3.22
N LYS A 213 -0.29 -39.84 -3.99
CA LYS A 213 -0.10 -41.24 -3.58
C LYS A 213 1.11 -41.43 -2.66
N ARG A 214 2.12 -40.57 -2.79
CA ARG A 214 3.33 -40.61 -1.98
C ARG A 214 2.99 -40.14 -0.56
N THR A 215 3.54 -40.82 0.44
CA THR A 215 3.41 -40.43 1.84
C THR A 215 4.69 -39.78 2.34
N ILE A 216 4.58 -38.99 3.40
CA ILE A 216 5.72 -38.28 4.00
C ILE A 216 6.71 -39.29 4.59
N GLN A 217 7.98 -39.14 4.20
CA GLN A 217 9.14 -39.83 4.77
C GLN A 217 10.17 -38.77 5.16
N HIS A 218 10.73 -38.89 6.35
CA HIS A 218 11.70 -37.94 6.86
C HIS A 218 12.78 -38.64 7.68
N SER A 219 14.05 -38.33 7.42
CA SER A 219 15.19 -38.86 8.15
C SER A 219 15.73 -37.80 9.09
N TYR A 220 15.64 -38.04 10.40
CA TYR A 220 16.19 -37.16 11.42
C TYR A 220 17.57 -37.65 11.86
N ARG A 221 18.60 -36.82 11.68
CA ARG A 221 19.96 -37.10 12.18
C ARG A 221 20.20 -36.31 13.46
N ALA A 222 20.57 -37.01 14.54
CA ALA A 222 20.84 -36.37 15.82
C ALA A 222 22.01 -35.39 15.74
N ALA A 223 21.95 -34.28 16.49
CA ALA A 223 23.03 -33.29 16.55
C ALA A 223 24.32 -33.86 17.15
N SER A 224 24.21 -34.90 17.97
CA SER A 224 25.38 -35.66 18.46
C SER A 224 26.09 -36.47 17.36
N GLY A 225 25.44 -36.70 16.21
CA GLY A 225 25.92 -37.54 15.12
C GLY A 225 25.85 -39.05 15.41
N THR A 226 25.26 -39.46 16.53
CA THR A 226 25.36 -40.83 17.07
C THR A 226 24.28 -41.78 16.54
N PHE A 227 23.14 -41.24 16.10
CA PHE A 227 22.04 -41.99 15.53
C PHE A 227 21.28 -41.19 14.46
N THR A 228 20.53 -41.93 13.64
CA THR A 228 19.58 -41.40 12.66
C THR A 228 18.27 -42.17 12.85
N VAL A 229 17.15 -41.46 12.80
CA VAL A 229 15.81 -42.03 12.93
C VAL A 229 15.05 -41.79 11.63
N GLU A 230 14.54 -42.87 11.05
CA GLU A 230 13.58 -42.77 9.96
C GLU A 230 12.17 -42.57 10.54
N LEU A 231 11.63 -41.39 10.32
CA LEU A 231 10.28 -41.02 10.71
C LEU A 231 9.38 -41.16 9.48
N SER A 232 8.38 -42.04 9.59
CA SER A 232 7.31 -42.14 8.61
C SER A 232 5.99 -41.85 9.29
N VAL A 233 5.28 -40.85 8.78
CA VAL A 233 3.85 -40.67 9.09
C VAL A 233 3.11 -41.52 8.08
N LYS A 234 2.87 -42.79 8.43
CA LYS A 234 2.05 -43.67 7.60
C LYS A 234 0.69 -42.98 7.37
N GLU A 235 0.20 -43.02 6.13
CA GLU A 235 -1.08 -42.46 5.66
C GLU A 235 -1.15 -40.94 5.36
N LEU A 236 -0.17 -40.13 5.77
CA LEU A 236 -0.15 -38.70 5.41
C LEU A 236 0.41 -38.49 3.99
N PRO A 237 -0.38 -37.93 3.07
CA PRO A 237 0.08 -37.58 1.73
C PRO A 237 1.16 -36.49 1.77
N ASP A 238 2.14 -36.62 0.89
CA ASP A 238 3.23 -35.66 0.74
C ASP A 238 2.95 -34.68 -0.41
N ILE A 239 2.86 -33.39 -0.08
CA ILE A 239 2.57 -32.31 -1.03
C ILE A 239 3.79 -31.87 -1.85
N SER A 240 5.01 -32.31 -1.50
CA SER A 240 6.27 -31.76 -2.04
C SER A 240 6.37 -31.74 -3.57
N ASN A 241 5.71 -32.66 -4.26
CA ASN A 241 5.71 -32.76 -5.74
C ASN A 241 4.46 -32.13 -6.40
N THR A 242 3.64 -31.40 -5.64
CA THR A 242 2.41 -30.80 -6.15
C THR A 242 2.70 -29.38 -6.60
N THR A 243 2.84 -29.16 -7.90
CA THR A 243 3.24 -27.85 -8.45
C THR A 243 2.08 -27.08 -9.10
N ALA A 244 1.01 -27.77 -9.51
CA ALA A 244 -0.06 -27.18 -10.31
C ALA A 244 -0.68 -25.86 -9.77
N PRO A 245 -0.98 -25.70 -8.46
CA PRO A 245 -1.54 -24.45 -7.96
C PRO A 245 -0.48 -23.38 -7.64
N LEU A 246 0.80 -23.75 -7.59
CA LEU A 246 1.84 -22.89 -7.02
C LEU A 246 2.07 -21.63 -7.84
N THR A 247 2.03 -21.72 -9.18
CA THR A 247 2.17 -20.54 -10.05
C THR A 247 1.12 -19.47 -9.71
N GLN A 248 -0.13 -19.88 -9.55
CA GLN A 248 -1.24 -18.96 -9.28
C GLN A 248 -1.16 -18.37 -7.87
N LEU A 249 -0.71 -19.17 -6.91
CA LEU A 249 -0.51 -18.72 -5.54
C LEU A 249 0.67 -17.75 -5.42
N ARG A 250 1.77 -17.98 -6.15
CA ARG A 250 2.91 -17.05 -6.23
C ARG A 250 2.53 -15.72 -6.87
N THR A 251 1.84 -15.76 -8.02
CA THR A 251 1.32 -14.54 -8.64
C THR A 251 0.45 -13.74 -7.69
N MET A 252 -0.44 -14.40 -6.94
CA MET A 252 -1.26 -13.72 -5.94
C MET A 252 -0.43 -13.13 -4.80
N LEU A 253 0.65 -13.81 -4.37
CA LEU A 253 1.57 -13.29 -3.35
C LEU A 253 2.27 -12.03 -3.87
N ASP A 254 2.80 -12.08 -5.09
CA ASP A 254 3.51 -10.96 -5.72
C ASP A 254 2.60 -9.74 -5.90
N GLU A 255 1.35 -9.95 -6.34
CA GLU A 255 0.32 -8.91 -6.43
C GLU A 255 0.03 -8.29 -5.06
N CYS A 256 -0.11 -9.11 -4.00
CA CYS A 256 -0.33 -8.59 -2.65
C CYS A 256 0.86 -7.76 -2.16
N ILE A 257 2.09 -8.19 -2.43
CA ILE A 257 3.32 -7.46 -2.05
C ILE A 257 3.38 -6.12 -2.81
N GLU A 258 3.08 -6.12 -4.11
CA GLU A 258 3.16 -4.93 -4.94
C GLU A 258 2.13 -3.87 -4.54
N ASP A 259 0.90 -4.30 -4.27
CA ASP A 259 -0.16 -3.39 -3.83
C ASP A 259 0.09 -2.80 -2.44
N LEU A 260 1.00 -3.39 -1.66
CA LEU A 260 1.47 -2.87 -0.37
C LEU A 260 2.74 -2.00 -0.50
N SER A 261 3.35 -1.87 -1.68
CA SER A 261 4.61 -1.14 -1.88
C SER A 261 4.56 0.31 -1.36
N SER A 262 3.52 1.08 -1.74
CA SER A 262 3.39 2.49 -1.32
C SER A 262 3.16 2.64 0.18
N TYR A 263 2.34 1.78 0.76
CA TYR A 263 2.13 1.71 2.20
C TYR A 263 3.43 1.36 2.94
N SER A 264 4.13 0.32 2.50
CA SER A 264 5.41 -0.09 3.07
C SER A 264 6.47 1.02 3.03
N ARG A 265 6.59 1.75 1.90
CA ARG A 265 7.51 2.90 1.79
C ARG A 265 7.20 4.02 2.79
N LEU A 266 5.94 4.25 3.12
CA LEU A 266 5.56 5.20 4.18
C LEU A 266 5.92 4.66 5.55
N ILE A 267 5.53 3.43 5.88
CA ILE A 267 5.81 2.81 7.19
C ILE A 267 7.32 2.67 7.45
N GLY A 268 8.12 2.46 6.41
CA GLY A 268 9.58 2.43 6.52
C GLY A 268 10.19 3.77 6.91
N ARG A 269 9.60 4.89 6.46
CA ARG A 269 10.04 6.25 6.81
C ARG A 269 9.46 6.72 8.14
N ASP A 270 8.21 6.35 8.43
CA ASP A 270 7.50 6.71 9.65
C ASP A 270 6.64 5.53 10.16
N PRO A 271 7.20 4.70 11.06
CA PRO A 271 6.46 3.60 11.68
C PRO A 271 5.22 4.06 12.47
N GLY A 272 5.21 5.30 12.96
CA GLY A 272 4.09 5.89 13.72
C GLY A 272 2.89 6.29 12.85
N ALA A 273 3.01 6.17 11.53
CA ALA A 273 1.91 6.40 10.59
C ALA A 273 0.92 5.21 10.53
N ARG A 274 1.29 4.02 11.00
CA ARG A 274 0.40 2.84 10.99
C ARG A 274 -0.89 3.12 11.76
N GLY A 275 -2.04 2.81 11.14
CA GLY A 275 -3.37 3.07 11.70
C GLY A 275 -3.81 4.53 11.66
N ARG A 276 -3.07 5.41 10.98
CA ARG A 276 -3.50 6.78 10.67
C ARG A 276 -4.07 6.86 9.26
N ILE A 277 -4.97 7.81 9.05
CA ILE A 277 -5.67 8.01 7.78
C ILE A 277 -4.72 8.17 6.58
N ARG A 278 -3.61 8.90 6.74
CA ARG A 278 -2.62 9.09 5.67
C ARG A 278 -1.95 7.79 5.21
N ALA A 279 -1.80 6.81 6.10
CA ALA A 279 -1.25 5.51 5.77
C ALA A 279 -2.32 4.57 5.26
N ASP A 280 -3.47 4.51 5.94
CA ASP A 280 -4.57 3.62 5.58
C ASP A 280 -5.15 3.96 4.20
N MET A 281 -5.06 5.21 3.75
CA MET A 281 -5.40 5.62 2.38
C MET A 281 -4.50 5.00 1.30
N LEU A 282 -3.27 4.60 1.65
CA LEU A 282 -2.34 3.92 0.75
C LEU A 282 -2.58 2.40 0.69
N LEU A 283 -3.40 1.84 1.58
CA LEU A 283 -3.75 0.42 1.53
C LEU A 283 -4.66 0.14 0.33
N PRO A 284 -4.66 -1.10 -0.19
CA PRO A 284 -5.61 -1.55 -1.21
C PRO A 284 -7.05 -1.37 -0.74
N GLY A 285 -7.97 -1.14 -1.69
CA GLY A 285 -9.37 -0.85 -1.38
C GLY A 285 -10.01 -1.93 -0.51
N GLU A 286 -9.63 -3.19 -0.74
CA GLU A 286 -10.08 -4.34 0.02
C GLU A 286 -9.74 -4.25 1.50
N LEU A 287 -8.64 -3.61 1.88
CA LEU A 287 -8.23 -3.44 3.29
C LEU A 287 -8.66 -2.10 3.88
N ARG A 288 -8.94 -1.12 3.03
CA ARG A 288 -9.14 0.29 3.42
C ARG A 288 -10.50 0.51 4.07
N GLU A 289 -11.55 -0.10 3.54
CA GLU A 289 -12.94 0.17 3.98
C GLU A 289 -13.19 -0.18 5.45
N ASP A 290 -12.49 -1.18 5.98
CA ASP A 290 -12.67 -1.66 7.36
C ASP A 290 -11.77 -0.94 8.39
N ARG A 291 -11.00 0.08 7.97
CA ARG A 291 -10.10 0.80 8.89
C ARG A 291 -10.85 1.84 9.70
N ASP A 292 -10.68 1.80 11.01
CA ASP A 292 -11.25 2.78 11.94
C ASP A 292 -10.83 4.22 11.63
N SER A 293 -9.62 4.42 11.12
CA SER A 293 -9.14 5.76 10.75
C SER A 293 -9.96 6.36 9.59
N VAL A 294 -10.39 5.50 8.64
CA VAL A 294 -11.17 5.89 7.45
C VAL A 294 -12.61 6.21 7.86
N SER A 295 -13.22 5.37 8.70
CA SER A 295 -14.57 5.64 9.22
C SER A 295 -14.60 6.90 10.11
N ALA A 296 -13.61 7.09 10.97
CA ALA A 296 -13.47 8.29 11.80
C ALA A 296 -13.24 9.55 10.94
N CYS A 297 -12.42 9.45 9.88
CA CYS A 297 -12.20 10.56 8.96
C CYS A 297 -13.50 10.93 8.23
N ARG A 298 -14.27 9.95 7.74
CA ARG A 298 -15.57 10.17 7.10
C ARG A 298 -16.55 10.88 8.03
N ALA A 299 -16.64 10.46 9.29
CA ALA A 299 -17.49 11.13 10.29
C ALA A 299 -17.09 12.60 10.52
N ARG A 300 -15.78 12.89 10.58
CA ARG A 300 -15.28 14.28 10.71
C ARG A 300 -15.57 15.13 9.48
N LEU A 301 -15.50 14.55 8.27
CA LEU A 301 -15.88 15.25 7.03
C LEU A 301 -17.38 15.52 7.00
N GLU A 302 -18.21 14.56 7.41
CA GLU A 302 -19.66 14.74 7.52
C GLU A 302 -20.01 15.86 8.50
N GLU A 303 -19.38 15.90 9.67
CA GLU A 303 -19.55 16.98 10.66
C GLU A 303 -19.14 18.35 10.07
N ALA A 304 -18.01 18.41 9.35
CA ALA A 304 -17.56 19.62 8.67
C ALA A 304 -18.52 20.09 7.56
N THR A 305 -19.28 19.17 6.95
CA THR A 305 -20.33 19.51 5.96
C THR A 305 -21.69 19.85 6.58
N ALA A 306 -21.91 19.53 7.86
CA ALA A 306 -23.20 19.69 8.52
C ALA A 306 -23.38 21.04 9.26
N ALA A 307 -22.31 21.83 9.42
CA ALA A 307 -22.35 23.12 10.12
C ALA A 307 -23.18 24.19 9.38
N GLU A 308 -23.70 25.18 10.14
CA GLU A 308 -24.75 26.15 9.74
C GLU A 308 -24.57 26.85 8.38
N ALA A 309 -25.73 27.21 7.79
CA ALA A 309 -26.04 28.01 6.59
C ALA A 309 -25.18 27.82 5.32
N LEU A 310 -23.85 27.95 5.41
CA LEU A 310 -22.85 27.87 4.34
C LEU A 310 -21.54 27.26 4.88
N PRO A 311 -21.48 25.95 5.14
CA PRO A 311 -20.31 25.32 5.75
C PRO A 311 -19.09 25.44 4.82
N THR A 312 -18.09 26.19 5.28
CA THR A 312 -16.74 26.24 4.74
C THR A 312 -15.76 25.95 5.85
N THR A 313 -14.78 25.10 5.58
CA THR A 313 -13.63 24.84 6.45
C THR A 313 -12.40 25.58 5.91
N THR A 314 -11.26 25.53 6.59
CA THR A 314 -10.00 26.00 6.02
C THR A 314 -9.18 24.86 5.42
N MET A 315 -8.27 25.19 4.51
CA MET A 315 -7.35 24.20 3.95
C MET A 315 -6.49 23.52 5.04
N ARG A 316 -6.16 24.23 6.12
CA ARG A 316 -5.47 23.71 7.30
C ARG A 316 -6.32 22.67 8.04
N GLU A 317 -7.54 23.00 8.40
CA GLU A 317 -8.44 22.07 9.09
C GLU A 317 -8.71 20.81 8.27
N LEU A 318 -8.89 20.96 6.96
CA LEU A 318 -9.05 19.83 6.04
C LEU A 318 -7.79 18.95 6.03
N ALA A 319 -6.61 19.55 5.99
CA ALA A 319 -5.35 18.80 6.04
C ALA A 319 -5.16 18.09 7.38
N ASP A 320 -5.58 18.70 8.50
CA ASP A 320 -5.57 18.08 9.83
C ASP A 320 -6.57 16.90 9.95
N ILE A 321 -7.72 16.97 9.27
CA ILE A 321 -8.66 15.83 9.16
C ILE A 321 -8.04 14.66 8.39
N LEU A 322 -7.27 14.97 7.35
CA LEU A 322 -6.64 14.00 6.44
C LEU A 322 -5.22 13.59 6.88
N ASP A 323 -4.69 14.14 7.98
CA ASP A 323 -3.31 13.92 8.44
C ASP A 323 -2.27 14.22 7.32
N VAL A 324 -2.48 15.30 6.56
CA VAL A 324 -1.61 15.73 5.46
C VAL A 324 -0.79 16.94 5.89
N ASP A 325 0.53 16.88 5.70
CA ASP A 325 1.41 18.02 5.94
C ASP A 325 1.31 19.04 4.78
N LEU A 326 0.94 20.27 5.10
CA LEU A 326 0.89 21.39 4.16
C LEU A 326 2.26 22.06 3.96
N GLY A 327 3.26 21.72 4.77
CA GLY A 327 4.58 22.33 4.78
C GLY A 327 4.65 23.58 5.69
N PRO A 328 5.60 24.50 5.44
CA PRO A 328 5.86 25.62 6.34
C PRO A 328 4.64 26.53 6.54
N GLU A 329 4.41 26.92 7.80
CA GLU A 329 3.21 27.67 8.20
C GLU A 329 3.03 28.99 7.46
N GLY A 330 1.78 29.30 7.12
CA GLY A 330 1.41 30.55 6.44
C GLY A 330 1.79 30.59 4.95
N GLY A 331 2.34 29.49 4.42
CA GLY A 331 2.76 29.34 3.03
C GLY A 331 1.62 29.12 2.03
N LYS A 332 2.04 28.95 0.77
CA LYS A 332 1.19 28.45 -0.31
C LYS A 332 1.22 26.92 -0.29
N VAL A 333 0.06 26.30 -0.41
CA VAL A 333 -0.04 24.85 -0.55
C VAL A 333 0.51 24.43 -1.90
N ALA A 334 1.42 23.46 -1.89
CA ALA A 334 2.00 22.91 -3.10
C ALA A 334 0.94 22.20 -3.95
N ALA A 335 1.06 22.30 -5.28
CA ALA A 335 0.09 21.70 -6.20
C ALA A 335 0.02 20.17 -6.12
N THR A 336 1.10 19.51 -5.68
CA THR A 336 1.13 18.07 -5.38
C THR A 336 0.27 17.74 -4.17
N VAL A 337 0.41 18.49 -3.08
CA VAL A 337 -0.36 18.31 -1.84
C VAL A 337 -1.85 18.59 -2.06
N SER A 338 -2.21 19.65 -2.80
CA SER A 338 -3.62 19.88 -3.14
C SER A 338 -4.23 18.74 -3.95
N ARG A 339 -3.47 18.15 -4.89
CA ARG A 339 -3.94 16.99 -5.68
C ARG A 339 -4.06 15.73 -4.82
N GLN A 340 -3.14 15.53 -3.88
CA GLN A 340 -3.18 14.42 -2.92
C GLN A 340 -4.44 14.50 -2.05
N ILE A 341 -4.75 15.67 -1.51
CA ILE A 341 -5.97 15.90 -0.72
C ILE A 341 -7.22 15.62 -1.55
N GLY A 342 -7.27 16.11 -2.79
CA GLY A 342 -8.36 15.78 -3.72
C GLY A 342 -8.52 14.27 -3.94
N ALA A 343 -7.43 13.54 -4.16
CA ALA A 343 -7.47 12.09 -4.36
C ALA A 343 -7.94 11.33 -3.10
N MET A 344 -7.55 11.77 -1.91
CA MET A 344 -8.03 11.19 -0.65
C MET A 344 -9.53 11.44 -0.45
N LEU A 345 -9.99 12.64 -0.78
CA LEU A 345 -11.40 13.00 -0.71
C LEU A 345 -12.26 12.19 -1.69
N ASP A 346 -11.75 11.89 -2.89
CA ASP A 346 -12.44 11.02 -3.83
C ASP A 346 -12.70 9.64 -3.21
N VAL A 347 -11.69 9.04 -2.54
CA VAL A 347 -11.83 7.74 -1.84
C VAL A 347 -12.83 7.83 -0.67
N LEU A 348 -12.94 8.99 -0.05
CA LEU A 348 -13.86 9.26 1.06
C LEU A 348 -15.25 9.71 0.61
N ASP A 349 -15.56 9.71 -0.68
CA ASP A 349 -16.83 10.18 -1.26
C ASP A 349 -17.18 11.62 -0.88
N HIS A 350 -16.16 12.49 -0.85
CA HIS A 350 -16.32 13.91 -0.65
C HIS A 350 -15.65 14.68 -1.77
N GLY A 351 -16.27 15.78 -2.20
CA GLY A 351 -15.65 16.77 -3.06
C GLY A 351 -15.26 18.01 -2.27
N CYS A 352 -14.33 18.79 -2.80
CA CYS A 352 -14.00 20.10 -2.28
C CYS A 352 -13.96 21.14 -3.40
N GLU A 353 -14.15 22.41 -3.05
CA GLU A 353 -13.82 23.57 -3.88
C GLU A 353 -13.15 24.65 -3.01
N PRO A 354 -12.08 25.33 -3.49
CA PRO A 354 -11.53 25.25 -4.83
C PRO A 354 -10.72 23.95 -5.10
N ASP A 355 -11.07 23.20 -6.13
CA ASP A 355 -10.31 22.01 -6.59
C ASP A 355 -9.56 22.33 -7.88
N ARG A 356 -8.22 22.27 -7.81
CA ARG A 356 -7.33 22.59 -8.93
C ARG A 356 -7.49 21.62 -10.12
N ARG A 357 -8.10 20.46 -9.91
CA ARG A 357 -8.34 19.44 -10.96
C ARG A 357 -9.49 19.84 -11.89
N TYR A 358 -10.40 20.70 -11.43
CA TYR A 358 -11.66 20.99 -12.12
C TYR A 358 -11.86 22.48 -12.46
N GLY A 359 -10.77 23.23 -12.56
CA GLY A 359 -10.80 24.60 -13.07
C GLY A 359 -9.62 25.45 -12.66
N PRO A 360 -9.53 26.68 -13.18
CA PRO A 360 -8.48 27.62 -12.81
C PRO A 360 -8.64 28.01 -11.33
N SER A 361 -7.69 27.56 -10.51
CA SER A 361 -7.59 27.93 -9.11
C SER A 361 -6.17 28.43 -8.80
N GLY A 362 -6.10 29.52 -8.04
CA GLY A 362 -4.84 30.10 -7.60
C GLY A 362 -4.05 29.16 -6.69
N ALA A 363 -2.84 29.57 -6.30
CA ALA A 363 -2.16 28.87 -5.21
C ALA A 363 -2.94 29.12 -3.91
N LEU A 364 -3.49 28.04 -3.34
CA LEU A 364 -4.23 28.11 -2.08
C LEU A 364 -3.26 28.42 -0.94
N ARG A 365 -3.73 29.20 0.04
CA ARG A 365 -3.04 29.42 1.31
C ARG A 365 -3.57 28.43 2.35
N HIS A 366 -2.86 28.27 3.46
CA HIS A 366 -3.29 27.33 4.52
C HIS A 366 -4.63 27.77 5.16
N ASP A 367 -4.89 29.07 5.21
CA ASP A 367 -6.13 29.67 5.73
C ASP A 367 -7.20 29.90 4.65
N ALA A 368 -6.96 29.46 3.41
CA ALA A 368 -7.95 29.63 2.35
C ALA A 368 -9.22 28.81 2.67
N PRO A 369 -10.42 29.39 2.49
CA PRO A 369 -11.66 28.68 2.71
C PRO A 369 -11.86 27.60 1.65
N VAL A 370 -12.36 26.45 2.10
CA VAL A 370 -12.66 25.28 1.30
C VAL A 370 -14.09 24.84 1.62
N ALA A 371 -14.93 24.77 0.58
CA ALA A 371 -16.27 24.23 0.68
C ALA A 371 -16.23 22.72 0.42
N LEU A 372 -16.65 21.95 1.41
CA LEU A 372 -16.81 20.50 1.30
C LEU A 372 -18.24 20.15 0.89
N PHE A 373 -18.39 19.04 0.18
CA PHE A 373 -19.71 18.50 -0.15
C PHE A 373 -19.65 16.97 -0.30
N PRO A 374 -20.65 16.23 0.18
CA PRO A 374 -20.72 14.79 -0.03
C PRO A 374 -20.97 14.50 -1.51
N CYS A 375 -20.13 13.67 -2.12
CA CYS A 375 -20.31 13.23 -3.49
C CYS A 375 -19.48 11.97 -3.77
N ALA A 376 -20.12 10.95 -4.33
CA ALA A 376 -19.44 9.71 -4.72
C ALA A 376 -18.19 9.99 -5.56
N ARG A 377 -17.05 9.40 -5.17
CA ARG A 377 -15.74 9.60 -5.82
C ARG A 377 -15.33 11.07 -5.99
N GLY A 378 -15.78 11.95 -5.11
CA GLY A 378 -15.49 13.39 -5.14
C GLY A 378 -16.17 14.17 -6.26
N GLY A 379 -17.07 13.56 -7.04
CA GLY A 379 -17.81 14.25 -8.10
C GLY A 379 -16.90 14.79 -9.21
N PRO A 380 -16.23 13.92 -9.97
CA PRO A 380 -15.37 14.33 -11.07
C PRO A 380 -16.18 14.99 -12.18
N VAL A 381 -15.65 16.05 -12.78
CA VAL A 381 -16.34 16.81 -13.84
C VAL A 381 -15.43 17.07 -15.04
N GLU A 382 -16.03 17.16 -16.22
CA GLU A 382 -15.36 17.62 -17.44
C GLU A 382 -15.38 19.16 -17.50
N HIS A 383 -14.41 19.79 -16.84
CA HIS A 383 -14.43 21.24 -16.64
C HIS A 383 -14.33 22.08 -17.93
N GLU A 384 -13.81 21.50 -19.01
CA GLU A 384 -13.73 22.14 -20.35
C GLU A 384 -15.05 22.05 -21.13
N ARG A 385 -16.00 21.23 -20.67
CA ARG A 385 -17.30 21.05 -21.35
C ARG A 385 -18.04 22.40 -21.36
N PRO A 386 -18.48 22.90 -22.53
CA PRO A 386 -19.04 24.24 -22.63
C PRO A 386 -20.21 24.54 -21.69
N ALA A 387 -21.08 23.56 -21.42
CA ALA A 387 -22.19 23.71 -20.49
C ALA A 387 -21.70 23.92 -19.05
N TYR A 388 -20.77 23.09 -18.57
CA TYR A 388 -20.18 23.22 -17.23
C TYR A 388 -19.37 24.51 -17.08
N ALA A 389 -18.51 24.82 -18.06
CA ALA A 389 -17.72 26.05 -18.06
C ALA A 389 -18.62 27.30 -18.00
N SER A 390 -19.70 27.32 -18.79
CA SER A 390 -20.67 28.43 -18.77
C SER A 390 -21.40 28.53 -17.43
N ALA A 391 -21.79 27.40 -16.84
CA ALA A 391 -22.43 27.35 -15.52
C ALA A 391 -21.48 27.80 -14.40
N ARG A 392 -20.20 27.45 -14.48
CA ARG A 392 -19.16 27.91 -13.55
C ARG A 392 -18.97 29.43 -13.61
N THR A 393 -18.91 30.00 -14.82
CA THR A 393 -18.85 31.46 -15.00
C THR A 393 -20.10 32.15 -14.47
N LEU A 394 -21.28 31.55 -14.66
CA LEU A 394 -22.54 32.06 -14.12
C LEU A 394 -22.49 32.13 -12.59
N VAL A 395 -22.05 31.07 -11.92
CA VAL A 395 -21.88 31.05 -10.45
C VAL A 395 -20.88 32.11 -10.01
N GLU A 396 -19.73 32.22 -10.68
CA GLU A 396 -18.71 33.23 -10.34
C GLU A 396 -19.29 34.65 -10.41
N VAL A 397 -20.03 34.96 -11.48
CA VAL A 397 -20.66 36.28 -11.68
C VAL A 397 -21.76 36.54 -10.65
N ALA A 398 -22.60 35.55 -10.35
CA ALA A 398 -23.66 35.66 -9.35
C ALA A 398 -23.08 35.91 -7.95
N MET A 399 -22.07 35.14 -7.53
CA MET A 399 -21.44 35.30 -6.22
C MET A 399 -20.66 36.61 -6.09
N LEU A 400 -20.04 37.10 -7.17
CA LEU A 400 -19.38 38.40 -7.17
C LEU A 400 -20.35 39.58 -7.08
N ALA A 401 -21.55 39.42 -7.66
CA ALA A 401 -22.61 40.41 -7.55
C ALA A 401 -23.15 40.48 -6.12
N ALA A 402 -23.45 39.31 -5.56
CA ALA A 402 -23.87 39.14 -4.17
C ALA A 402 -22.83 39.68 -3.17
N ALA A 403 -21.54 39.36 -3.37
CA ALA A 403 -20.49 39.82 -2.46
C ALA A 403 -20.13 41.31 -2.59
N ALA A 404 -20.81 42.10 -3.43
CA ALA A 404 -20.45 43.48 -3.72
C ALA A 404 -20.67 44.44 -2.52
N ASP A 405 -21.65 44.13 -1.67
CA ASP A 405 -21.93 44.84 -0.41
C ASP A 405 -21.08 44.33 0.78
N GLY A 406 -20.35 43.23 0.58
CA GLY A 406 -19.50 42.58 1.56
C GLY A 406 -20.15 41.42 2.32
N GLN A 407 -21.39 41.02 2.01
CA GLN A 407 -22.05 39.86 2.61
C GLN A 407 -22.86 39.06 1.57
N VAL A 408 -22.55 37.78 1.41
CA VAL A 408 -23.41 36.87 0.62
C VAL A 408 -24.41 36.22 1.56
N VAL A 409 -25.70 36.40 1.29
CA VAL A 409 -26.80 35.80 2.05
C VAL A 409 -27.32 34.51 1.40
N ARG A 410 -27.96 33.66 2.22
CA ARG A 410 -28.42 32.34 1.79
C ARG A 410 -29.42 32.38 0.61
N SER A 411 -30.29 33.38 0.55
CA SER A 411 -31.28 33.53 -0.53
C SER A 411 -30.64 33.71 -1.91
N GLU A 412 -29.50 34.39 -2.00
CA GLU A 412 -28.78 34.61 -3.28
C GLU A 412 -28.18 33.31 -3.82
N ILE A 413 -27.69 32.47 -2.91
CA ILE A 413 -27.14 31.16 -3.22
C ILE A 413 -28.27 30.21 -3.65
N GLU A 414 -29.43 30.24 -2.97
CA GLU A 414 -30.61 29.45 -3.35
C GLU A 414 -31.18 29.85 -4.72
N VAL A 415 -31.16 31.15 -5.08
CA VAL A 415 -31.54 31.61 -6.42
C VAL A 415 -30.56 31.08 -7.48
N THR A 416 -29.26 31.15 -7.20
CA THR A 416 -28.22 30.61 -8.08
C THR A 416 -28.40 29.11 -8.28
N GLU A 417 -28.69 28.36 -7.22
CA GLU A 417 -28.95 26.92 -7.27
C GLU A 417 -30.18 26.57 -8.11
N ARG A 418 -31.29 27.30 -7.93
CA ARG A 418 -32.52 27.12 -8.71
C ARG A 418 -32.26 27.35 -10.19
N ARG A 419 -31.44 28.35 -10.52
CA ARG A 419 -31.04 28.64 -11.89
C ARG A 419 -30.19 27.52 -12.49
N LEU A 420 -29.19 27.02 -11.75
CA LEU A 420 -28.37 25.88 -12.20
C LEU A 420 -29.22 24.64 -12.48
N ARG A 421 -30.18 24.30 -11.62
CA ARG A 421 -31.11 23.19 -11.84
C ARG A 421 -32.04 23.39 -13.05
N GLY A 422 -32.25 24.64 -13.46
CA GLY A 422 -33.03 24.97 -14.66
C GLY A 422 -32.22 24.88 -15.97
N LEU A 423 -30.89 24.76 -15.91
CA LEU A 423 -30.06 24.62 -17.10
C LEU A 423 -30.11 23.17 -17.61
N PRO A 424 -30.34 22.95 -18.92
CA PRO A 424 -30.18 21.63 -19.51
C PRO A 424 -28.71 21.20 -19.48
N ASP A 425 -28.47 19.89 -19.58
CA ASP A 425 -27.13 19.30 -19.70
C ASP A 425 -26.20 19.46 -18.47
N LEU A 426 -26.74 19.63 -17.26
CA LEU A 426 -26.00 19.52 -16.00
C LEU A 426 -26.49 18.33 -15.16
N ALA A 427 -25.56 17.53 -14.66
CA ALA A 427 -25.83 16.44 -13.72
C ALA A 427 -25.83 16.93 -12.27
N GLU A 428 -26.51 16.21 -11.36
CA GLU A 428 -26.65 16.65 -9.95
C GLU A 428 -25.30 16.79 -9.22
N HIS A 429 -24.32 15.94 -9.54
CA HIS A 429 -22.98 16.06 -8.96
C HIS A 429 -22.23 17.30 -9.45
N GLU A 430 -22.45 17.71 -10.71
CA GLU A 430 -21.90 18.95 -11.27
C GLU A 430 -22.53 20.16 -10.58
N ILE A 431 -23.85 20.14 -10.35
CA ILE A 431 -24.56 21.19 -9.62
C ILE A 431 -24.03 21.28 -8.18
N SER A 432 -23.87 20.14 -7.49
CA SER A 432 -23.33 20.08 -6.12
C SER A 432 -21.94 20.70 -6.03
N ARG A 433 -21.06 20.39 -6.99
CA ARG A 433 -19.72 20.97 -7.09
C ARG A 433 -19.75 22.47 -7.40
N LEU A 434 -20.59 22.91 -8.33
CA LEU A 434 -20.77 24.33 -8.66
C LEU A 434 -21.30 25.13 -7.46
N MET A 435 -22.19 24.54 -6.65
CA MET A 435 -22.66 25.16 -5.42
C MET A 435 -21.57 25.24 -4.35
N ALA A 436 -20.71 24.22 -4.24
CA ALA A 436 -19.54 24.29 -3.37
C ALA A 436 -18.55 25.37 -3.85
N TYR A 437 -18.35 25.49 -5.16
CA TYR A 437 -17.56 26.56 -5.74
C TYR A 437 -18.13 27.94 -5.38
N GLY A 438 -19.44 28.13 -5.49
CA GLY A 438 -20.10 29.37 -5.07
C GLY A 438 -19.89 29.69 -3.59
N ARG A 439 -20.02 28.69 -2.70
CA ARG A 439 -19.74 28.82 -1.26
C ARG A 439 -18.30 29.24 -0.98
N SER A 440 -17.33 28.65 -1.70
CA SER A 440 -15.92 29.03 -1.55
C SER A 440 -15.65 30.48 -1.98
N LEU A 441 -16.32 30.95 -3.05
CA LEU A 441 -16.22 32.33 -3.51
C LEU A 441 -16.89 33.32 -2.55
N ALA A 442 -18.01 32.93 -1.93
CA ALA A 442 -18.67 33.77 -0.93
C ALA A 442 -17.78 33.99 0.31
N ALA A 443 -16.99 33.00 0.69
CA ALA A 443 -16.07 33.08 1.83
C ALA A 443 -14.77 33.86 1.53
N ASP A 444 -14.25 33.79 0.30
CA ASP A 444 -13.07 34.56 -0.15
C ASP A 444 -13.27 35.10 -1.58
N PRO A 445 -14.03 36.20 -1.76
CA PRO A 445 -14.36 36.72 -3.07
C PRO A 445 -13.13 37.29 -3.78
N PRO A 446 -12.88 36.94 -5.06
CA PRO A 446 -11.73 37.44 -5.79
C PRO A 446 -11.87 38.93 -6.08
N LYS A 447 -10.73 39.60 -6.30
CA LYS A 447 -10.72 41.04 -6.66
C LYS A 447 -11.55 41.28 -7.92
N VAL A 448 -12.66 42.02 -7.77
CA VAL A 448 -13.64 42.35 -8.83
C VAL A 448 -12.99 42.78 -10.15
N ARG A 449 -11.95 43.63 -10.10
CA ARG A 449 -11.25 44.10 -11.32
C ARG A 449 -10.57 42.99 -12.11
N ALA A 450 -10.03 41.98 -11.44
CA ALA A 450 -9.41 40.83 -12.09
C ALA A 450 -10.46 39.89 -12.69
N ALA A 451 -11.58 39.69 -11.98
CA ALA A 451 -12.69 38.88 -12.47
C ALA A 451 -13.36 39.52 -13.71
N LEU A 452 -13.67 40.82 -13.67
CA LEU A 452 -14.25 41.56 -14.80
C LEU A 452 -13.36 41.51 -16.06
N LYS A 453 -12.03 41.55 -15.89
CA LYS A 453 -11.09 41.42 -17.02
C LYS A 453 -11.19 40.05 -17.69
N ARG A 454 -11.36 38.96 -16.93
CA ARG A 454 -11.55 37.61 -17.49
C ARG A 454 -12.90 37.47 -18.19
N LEU A 455 -13.93 38.12 -17.65
CA LEU A 455 -15.29 38.07 -18.20
C LEU A 455 -15.43 38.82 -19.54
N ALA A 456 -14.55 39.77 -19.84
CA ALA A 456 -14.54 40.50 -21.11
C ALA A 456 -14.26 39.59 -22.33
N ASP A 457 -13.55 38.47 -22.12
CA ASP A 457 -13.19 37.51 -23.17
C ASP A 457 -14.29 36.45 -23.42
N VAL A 458 -15.42 36.53 -22.70
CA VAL A 458 -16.54 35.59 -22.86
C VAL A 458 -17.24 35.79 -24.22
N ARG A 459 -17.63 34.67 -24.83
CA ARG A 459 -18.36 34.61 -26.11
C ARG A 459 -19.65 35.46 -26.08
N PRO A 460 -19.98 36.20 -27.16
CA PRO A 460 -21.14 37.11 -27.20
C PRO A 460 -22.46 36.46 -26.80
N GLU A 461 -22.67 35.19 -27.16
CA GLU A 461 -23.92 34.46 -26.94
C GLU A 461 -24.22 34.24 -25.45
N ALA A 462 -23.18 34.17 -24.60
CA ALA A 462 -23.32 33.92 -23.16
C ALA A 462 -23.47 35.19 -22.32
N ARG A 463 -23.16 36.38 -22.88
CA ARG A 463 -23.06 37.64 -22.11
C ARG A 463 -24.37 38.08 -21.49
N SER A 464 -25.47 37.98 -22.25
CA SER A 464 -26.81 38.36 -21.75
C SER A 464 -27.29 37.41 -20.65
N ALA A 465 -26.99 36.11 -20.76
CA ALA A 465 -27.33 35.13 -19.73
C ALA A 465 -26.57 35.39 -18.43
N LEU A 466 -25.27 35.72 -18.51
CA LEU A 466 -24.44 36.08 -17.34
C LEU A 466 -24.95 37.34 -16.64
N ALA A 467 -25.22 38.41 -17.41
CA ALA A 467 -25.76 39.65 -16.86
C ALA A 467 -27.11 39.45 -16.16
N SER A 468 -27.99 38.65 -16.77
CA SER A 468 -29.29 38.30 -16.17
C SER A 468 -29.14 37.53 -14.85
N SER A 469 -28.12 36.65 -14.77
CA SER A 469 -27.87 35.88 -13.55
C SER A 469 -27.36 36.73 -12.39
N ALA A 470 -26.51 37.72 -12.66
CA ALA A 470 -26.09 38.67 -11.64
C ALA A 470 -27.27 39.51 -11.13
N VAL A 471 -28.16 39.95 -12.02
CA VAL A 471 -29.36 40.71 -11.65
C VAL A 471 -30.31 39.87 -10.80
N GLU A 472 -30.55 38.61 -11.16
CA GLU A 472 -31.39 37.70 -10.37
C GLU A 472 -30.81 37.41 -8.98
N ALA A 473 -29.50 37.26 -8.87
CA ALA A 473 -28.83 37.06 -7.58
C ALA A 473 -29.02 38.28 -6.66
N VAL A 474 -28.76 39.49 -7.15
CA VAL A 474 -28.93 40.75 -6.40
C VAL A 474 -30.39 41.02 -6.02
N LEU A 475 -31.35 40.55 -6.82
CA LEU A 475 -32.78 40.72 -6.51
C LEU A 475 -33.32 39.63 -5.57
N ALA A 476 -32.50 38.67 -5.14
CA ALA A 476 -32.95 37.48 -4.41
C ALA A 476 -33.50 37.77 -3.02
N ASP A 477 -32.96 38.77 -2.33
CA ASP A 477 -33.35 39.17 -0.97
C ASP A 477 -34.38 40.34 -0.96
N GLY A 478 -34.70 40.87 -2.14
CA GLY A 478 -35.62 41.99 -2.34
C GLY A 478 -35.04 43.36 -2.01
N ARG A 479 -33.74 43.50 -1.72
CA ARG A 479 -33.10 44.77 -1.35
C ARG A 479 -31.86 45.03 -2.22
N VAL A 480 -32.01 45.92 -3.18
CA VAL A 480 -30.88 46.31 -4.04
C VAL A 480 -30.05 47.42 -3.40
N GLU A 481 -28.79 47.14 -3.10
CA GLU A 481 -27.84 48.08 -2.52
C GLU A 481 -27.05 48.89 -3.58
N PRO A 482 -26.59 50.12 -3.25
CA PRO A 482 -25.79 50.93 -4.18
C PRO A 482 -24.47 50.29 -4.63
N ALA A 483 -23.88 49.40 -3.81
CA ALA A 483 -22.65 48.70 -4.16
C ALA A 483 -22.88 47.65 -5.26
N GLU A 484 -23.99 46.91 -5.17
CA GLU A 484 -24.40 45.91 -6.16
C GLU A 484 -24.75 46.55 -7.50
N VAL A 485 -25.47 47.69 -7.49
CA VAL A 485 -25.79 48.43 -8.73
C VAL A 485 -24.50 48.86 -9.44
N LYS A 486 -23.52 49.37 -8.71
CA LYS A 486 -22.20 49.74 -9.28
C LYS A 486 -21.48 48.53 -9.86
N PHE A 487 -21.56 47.37 -9.21
CA PHE A 487 -21.01 46.13 -9.74
C PHE A 487 -21.71 45.74 -11.05
N LEU A 488 -23.04 45.76 -11.08
CA LEU A 488 -23.85 45.43 -12.27
C LEU A 488 -23.58 46.39 -13.44
N GLU A 489 -23.39 47.69 -13.17
CA GLU A 489 -22.99 48.69 -14.16
C GLU A 489 -21.61 48.37 -14.75
N ALA A 490 -20.63 48.06 -13.89
CA ALA A 490 -19.29 47.67 -14.32
C ALA A 490 -19.28 46.35 -15.11
N LEU A 491 -20.13 45.39 -14.72
CA LEU A 491 -20.33 44.13 -15.44
C LEU A 491 -20.92 44.37 -16.83
N HIS A 492 -21.95 45.21 -16.96
CA HIS A 492 -22.54 45.56 -18.26
C HIS A 492 -21.51 46.24 -19.17
N GLN A 493 -20.72 47.16 -18.64
CA GLN A 493 -19.63 47.79 -19.39
C GLN A 493 -18.57 46.79 -19.85
N ALA A 494 -18.15 45.86 -18.98
CA ALA A 494 -17.17 44.83 -19.31
C ALA A 494 -17.68 43.84 -20.37
N LEU A 495 -18.97 43.49 -20.34
CA LEU A 495 -19.62 42.61 -21.30
C LEU A 495 -20.02 43.33 -22.61
N GLY A 496 -19.97 44.66 -22.66
CA GLY A 496 -20.40 45.46 -23.81
C GLY A 496 -21.93 45.52 -23.98
N LEU A 497 -22.68 45.44 -22.87
CA LEU A 497 -24.14 45.51 -22.84
C LEU A 497 -24.63 46.92 -22.47
N PRO A 498 -25.78 47.37 -23.00
CA PRO A 498 -26.29 48.72 -22.72
C PRO A 498 -26.83 48.84 -21.29
N LEU A 499 -26.45 49.90 -20.56
CA LEU A 499 -26.91 50.18 -19.20
C LEU A 499 -28.44 50.36 -19.09
N SER A 500 -29.11 50.78 -20.17
CA SER A 500 -30.57 50.87 -20.20
C SER A 500 -31.25 49.52 -19.96
N SER A 501 -30.64 48.42 -20.38
CA SER A 501 -31.16 47.06 -20.15
C SER A 501 -31.03 46.59 -18.70
N LEU A 502 -29.98 47.05 -17.99
CA LEU A 502 -29.79 46.81 -16.57
C LEU A 502 -30.92 47.46 -15.75
N TYR A 503 -31.14 48.77 -15.92
CA TYR A 503 -32.16 49.47 -15.14
C TYR A 503 -33.58 48.95 -15.46
N SER A 504 -33.86 48.58 -16.71
CA SER A 504 -35.14 47.93 -17.06
C SER A 504 -35.34 46.59 -16.34
N SER A 505 -34.27 45.81 -16.16
CA SER A 505 -34.32 44.52 -15.46
C SER A 505 -34.49 44.69 -13.94
N LEU A 506 -33.78 45.66 -13.34
CA LEU A 506 -33.94 46.02 -11.93
C LEU A 506 -35.37 46.53 -11.62
N HIS A 507 -35.94 47.35 -12.50
CA HIS A 507 -37.33 47.81 -12.35
C HIS A 507 -38.36 46.70 -12.55
N ARG A 508 -38.07 45.67 -13.36
CA ARG A 508 -38.98 44.53 -13.55
C ARG A 508 -38.97 43.58 -12.35
N GLY A 509 -37.84 43.43 -11.67
CA GLY A 509 -37.70 42.56 -10.52
C GLY A 509 -37.93 43.22 -9.16
N GLY A 510 -37.79 44.56 -9.06
CA GLY A 510 -37.92 45.32 -7.83
C GLY A 510 -39.33 45.83 -7.48
N ILE A 511 -40.39 45.25 -8.05
CA ILE A 511 -41.77 45.72 -7.84
C ILE A 511 -42.62 44.59 -7.25
N GLU A 512 -42.70 44.50 -5.91
CA GLU A 512 -44.01 44.34 -5.26
C GLU A 512 -44.70 45.70 -5.39
N ASP A 513 -45.43 45.90 -6.49
CA ASP A 513 -46.33 47.04 -6.60
C ASP A 513 -47.45 46.75 -5.61
N VAL A 514 -47.57 47.55 -4.56
CA VAL A 514 -48.90 47.82 -4.00
C VAL A 514 -49.62 48.62 -5.09
N GLY A 515 -50.04 47.91 -6.14
CA GLY A 515 -50.58 48.52 -7.36
C GLY A 515 -51.80 49.39 -7.06
N PRO A 516 -52.16 50.31 -7.97
CA PRO A 516 -53.30 51.18 -7.78
C PRO A 516 -54.60 50.37 -7.64
N VAL A 517 -55.37 50.69 -6.59
CA VAL A 517 -56.66 50.07 -6.28
C VAL A 517 -57.63 50.24 -7.46
N LEU A 518 -58.20 49.11 -7.91
CA LEU A 518 -59.08 49.00 -9.06
C LEU A 518 -60.49 49.53 -8.71
N VAL A 519 -60.90 50.68 -9.26
CA VAL A 519 -62.17 51.36 -8.89
C VAL A 519 -63.38 50.92 -9.76
N ALA A 520 -63.18 50.34 -10.95
CA ALA A 520 -64.27 49.72 -11.72
C ALA A 520 -63.76 48.86 -12.89
N PRO A 521 -64.41 47.71 -13.20
CA PRO A 521 -64.09 46.91 -14.38
C PRO A 521 -64.82 47.44 -15.63
N ALA A 522 -64.11 47.56 -16.75
CA ALA A 522 -64.67 47.88 -18.07
C ALA A 522 -65.06 46.60 -18.83
N LYS A 523 -66.18 46.67 -19.58
CA LYS A 523 -66.68 45.59 -20.43
C LYS A 523 -66.01 45.62 -21.82
N PRO A 524 -65.70 44.46 -22.42
CA PRO A 524 -65.09 44.38 -23.75
C PRO A 524 -66.14 44.48 -24.86
N GLU A 525 -65.86 45.30 -25.88
CA GLU A 525 -66.52 45.25 -27.19
C GLU A 525 -65.70 44.40 -28.17
N SER A 526 -66.42 43.67 -29.02
CA SER A 526 -65.92 42.70 -30.00
C SER A 526 -65.67 43.36 -31.35
N LEU A 527 -64.49 43.16 -31.97
CA LEU A 527 -64.31 43.28 -33.42
C LEU A 527 -63.29 42.28 -34.01
N VAL A 528 -63.79 41.63 -35.08
CA VAL A 528 -63.25 41.02 -36.32
C VAL A 528 -61.87 40.29 -36.35
N PRO A 529 -61.82 39.02 -36.83
CA PRO A 529 -60.60 38.24 -36.98
C PRO A 529 -59.84 38.52 -38.30
N ILE A 530 -58.50 38.47 -38.25
CA ILE A 530 -57.58 38.60 -39.39
C ILE A 530 -57.19 37.18 -39.89
N PRO A 531 -57.04 36.93 -41.21
CA PRO A 531 -56.88 35.59 -41.79
C PRO A 531 -55.46 35.00 -41.66
N ASP A 532 -55.38 33.67 -41.65
CA ASP A 532 -54.16 32.85 -41.54
C ASP A 532 -53.19 32.99 -42.74
N GLU A 533 -51.89 33.12 -42.45
CA GLU A 533 -50.81 32.91 -43.41
C GLU A 533 -50.13 31.53 -43.22
N ALA A 534 -49.78 30.92 -44.34
CA ALA A 534 -49.42 29.51 -44.48
C ALA A 534 -48.05 29.13 -43.88
N ASN A 535 -48.05 28.17 -42.96
CA ASN A 535 -46.86 27.43 -42.55
C ASN A 535 -46.40 26.46 -43.65
N GLY A 536 -45.35 26.83 -44.39
CA GLY A 536 -44.59 25.91 -45.22
C GLY A 536 -43.72 25.00 -44.36
N ALA A 537 -44.22 23.82 -44.00
CA ALA A 537 -43.42 22.77 -43.36
C ALA A 537 -42.57 22.03 -44.42
N THR A 538 -41.27 22.30 -44.47
CA THR A 538 -40.30 21.42 -45.12
C THR A 538 -39.88 20.32 -44.14
N VAL A 539 -40.45 19.13 -44.30
CA VAL A 539 -40.01 17.91 -43.62
C VAL A 539 -38.72 17.42 -44.28
N VAL A 540 -37.61 17.43 -43.56
CA VAL A 540 -36.36 16.76 -43.97
C VAL A 540 -36.39 15.34 -43.39
N SER A 541 -36.50 14.33 -44.25
CA SER A 541 -36.39 12.92 -43.87
C SER A 541 -34.92 12.48 -43.84
N ILE A 542 -34.44 12.04 -42.68
CA ILE A 542 -33.09 11.49 -42.51
C ILE A 542 -33.09 10.01 -42.92
N ASP A 543 -32.22 9.64 -43.86
CA ASP A 543 -32.04 8.26 -44.33
C ASP A 543 -31.12 7.48 -43.38
N LEU A 544 -31.75 6.65 -42.53
CA LEU A 544 -31.10 5.82 -41.51
C LEU A 544 -30.15 4.75 -42.10
N ALA A 545 -30.27 4.38 -43.38
CA ALA A 545 -29.36 3.42 -44.01
C ALA A 545 -27.97 4.03 -44.29
N ARG A 546 -27.88 5.37 -44.43
CA ARG A 546 -26.62 6.07 -44.64
C ARG A 546 -25.84 6.28 -43.33
N LEU A 547 -26.54 6.29 -42.19
CA LEU A 547 -25.97 6.46 -40.85
C LEU A 547 -25.33 5.16 -40.32
N GLU A 548 -25.91 4.01 -40.63
CA GLU A 548 -25.36 2.68 -40.31
C GLU A 548 -24.07 2.37 -41.10
N ARG A 549 -23.99 2.82 -42.36
CA ARG A 549 -22.81 2.59 -43.22
C ARG A 549 -21.57 3.36 -42.76
N ILE A 550 -21.72 4.55 -42.17
CA ILE A 550 -20.60 5.38 -41.69
C ILE A 550 -20.08 4.88 -40.32
N ARG A 551 -20.92 4.23 -39.51
CA ARG A 551 -20.50 3.56 -38.27
C ARG A 551 -19.74 2.24 -38.51
N GLY A 552 -19.98 1.56 -39.62
CA GLY A 552 -19.25 0.33 -39.98
C GLY A 552 -17.81 0.58 -40.48
N GLU A 553 -17.54 1.75 -41.07
CA GLU A 553 -16.23 2.07 -41.66
C GLU A 553 -15.17 2.49 -40.61
N THR A 554 -15.56 2.77 -39.35
CA THR A 554 -14.64 3.13 -38.26
C THR A 554 -14.21 1.95 -37.39
N SER A 555 -14.91 0.82 -37.44
CA SER A 555 -14.55 -0.39 -36.68
C SER A 555 -13.53 -1.27 -37.40
N GLN A 556 -13.44 -1.23 -38.74
CA GLN A 556 -12.50 -2.04 -39.52
C GLN A 556 -11.07 -1.48 -39.58
N VAL A 557 -10.85 -0.21 -39.26
CA VAL A 557 -9.50 0.39 -39.24
C VAL A 557 -8.78 0.14 -37.90
N SER A 558 -9.51 -0.02 -36.79
CA SER A 558 -8.91 -0.34 -35.48
C SER A 558 -8.50 -1.82 -35.36
N ALA A 559 -9.17 -2.74 -36.07
CA ALA A 559 -8.83 -4.16 -36.04
C ALA A 559 -7.56 -4.51 -36.86
N LEU A 560 -7.18 -3.68 -37.84
CA LEU A 560 -6.01 -3.89 -38.71
C LEU A 560 -4.71 -3.33 -38.12
N LEU A 561 -4.77 -2.47 -37.10
CA LEU A 561 -3.59 -1.92 -36.40
C LEU A 561 -3.15 -2.77 -35.19
N ALA A 562 -4.00 -3.68 -34.70
CA ALA A 562 -3.70 -4.56 -33.57
C ALA A 562 -2.86 -5.79 -33.94
N SER A 563 -2.60 -6.03 -35.23
CA SER A 563 -1.91 -7.24 -35.71
C SER A 563 -0.45 -7.02 -36.14
N ILE A 564 0.18 -5.88 -35.80
CA ILE A 564 1.53 -5.51 -36.30
C ILE A 564 2.58 -5.37 -35.17
N PHE A 565 2.26 -5.64 -33.91
CA PHE A 565 3.26 -5.68 -32.82
C PHE A 565 3.15 -6.96 -32.00
N VAL A 566 3.87 -7.99 -32.46
CA VAL A 566 4.25 -9.15 -31.66
C VAL A 566 5.76 -9.27 -31.78
N GLU A 567 6.47 -8.91 -30.72
CA GLU A 567 7.90 -9.19 -30.56
C GLU A 567 8.05 -10.48 -29.75
N GLU A 568 8.73 -11.48 -30.33
CA GLU A 568 9.15 -12.72 -29.68
C GLU A 568 10.36 -12.44 -28.78
N GLN A 569 10.22 -12.71 -27.49
CA GLN A 569 11.32 -12.70 -26.52
C GLN A 569 11.86 -14.12 -26.32
N PRO A 570 13.17 -14.38 -26.49
CA PRO A 570 13.76 -15.70 -26.29
C PRO A 570 13.98 -16.05 -24.80
N ASP A 571 13.90 -17.35 -24.52
CA ASP A 571 14.03 -18.00 -23.20
C ASP A 571 15.30 -17.61 -22.43
N ALA A 572 15.13 -17.23 -21.16
CA ALA A 572 16.20 -17.08 -20.18
C ALA A 572 16.34 -18.34 -19.30
N ALA A 573 17.58 -18.82 -19.17
CA ALA A 573 17.97 -19.96 -18.34
C ALA A 573 17.96 -19.62 -16.83
N PRO A 574 17.79 -20.62 -15.93
CA PRO A 574 17.58 -20.37 -14.50
C PRO A 574 18.87 -19.97 -13.75
N PRO A 575 18.80 -19.02 -12.79
CA PRO A 575 19.96 -18.59 -12.00
C PRO A 575 20.32 -19.57 -10.87
N ALA A 576 21.62 -19.63 -10.57
CA ALA A 576 22.21 -20.44 -9.52
C ALA A 576 22.12 -19.76 -8.13
N ALA A 577 22.16 -20.57 -7.08
CA ALA A 577 21.98 -20.19 -5.67
C ALA A 577 23.12 -19.32 -5.09
N ILE A 578 22.74 -18.31 -4.30
CA ILE A 578 23.63 -17.38 -3.57
C ILE A 578 23.96 -17.95 -2.17
N PRO A 579 25.23 -17.92 -1.70
CA PRO A 579 25.63 -18.36 -0.36
C PRO A 579 25.32 -17.34 0.76
N PRO A 580 25.27 -17.75 2.04
CA PRO A 580 24.75 -16.94 3.15
C PRO A 580 25.66 -15.77 3.58
N ALA A 581 25.02 -14.75 4.16
CA ALA A 581 25.59 -13.49 4.63
C ALA A 581 26.69 -13.66 5.71
N ALA A 582 27.84 -13.05 5.44
CA ALA A 582 28.82 -12.62 6.45
C ALA A 582 28.63 -11.11 6.68
N ASP A 583 29.16 -10.56 7.78
CA ASP A 583 29.13 -9.11 8.06
C ASP A 583 29.60 -8.32 6.83
N THR A 584 28.73 -7.44 6.32
CA THR A 584 28.95 -6.72 5.08
C THR A 584 29.36 -5.28 5.35
N ALA A 585 30.38 -4.80 4.64
CA ALA A 585 30.88 -3.43 4.77
C ALA A 585 29.86 -2.38 4.28
N PHE A 586 28.88 -2.80 3.47
CA PHE A 586 27.85 -1.92 2.91
C PHE A 586 26.46 -2.45 3.28
N LEU A 587 25.71 -1.63 4.00
CA LEU A 587 24.36 -1.96 4.44
C LEU A 587 23.43 -2.12 3.22
N GLY A 588 22.78 -3.28 3.09
CA GLY A 588 21.92 -3.61 1.95
C GLY A 588 22.58 -4.43 0.84
N LEU A 589 23.90 -4.64 0.87
CA LEU A 589 24.60 -5.59 0.00
C LEU A 589 24.95 -6.86 0.76
N ASP A 590 24.98 -8.01 0.06
CA ASP A 590 25.56 -9.24 0.60
C ASP A 590 27.10 -9.19 0.60
N ALA A 591 27.75 -10.19 1.21
CA ALA A 591 29.20 -10.20 1.38
C ALA A 591 29.97 -10.29 0.05
N ALA A 592 29.42 -10.96 -0.95
CA ALA A 592 30.05 -11.12 -2.25
C ALA A 592 29.97 -9.81 -3.05
N HIS A 593 28.82 -9.15 -3.06
CA HIS A 593 28.64 -7.85 -3.71
C HIS A 593 29.39 -6.74 -2.96
N SER A 594 29.49 -6.82 -1.64
CA SER A 594 30.28 -5.87 -0.84
C SER A 594 31.79 -5.95 -1.13
N ASP A 595 32.35 -7.17 -1.22
CA ASP A 595 33.76 -7.38 -1.57
C ASP A 595 34.06 -6.91 -3.00
N LEU A 596 33.12 -7.17 -3.92
CA LEU A 596 33.20 -6.72 -5.31
C LEU A 596 33.19 -5.18 -5.40
N LEU A 597 32.28 -4.51 -4.69
CA LEU A 597 32.19 -3.05 -4.68
C LEU A 597 33.44 -2.41 -4.03
N ALA A 598 33.91 -2.95 -2.91
CA ALA A 598 35.15 -2.51 -2.25
C ALA A 598 36.35 -2.60 -3.20
N ARG A 599 36.42 -3.65 -4.02
CA ARG A 599 37.51 -3.85 -4.98
C ARG A 599 37.49 -2.82 -6.12
N ILE A 600 36.31 -2.48 -6.65
CA ILE A 600 36.15 -1.49 -7.73
C ILE A 600 36.39 -0.07 -7.20
N LEU A 601 36.01 0.21 -5.95
CA LEU A 601 36.30 1.48 -5.26
C LEU A 601 37.79 1.75 -5.08
N ASP A 602 38.60 0.69 -4.98
CA ASP A 602 40.06 0.77 -4.81
C ASP A 602 40.78 1.00 -6.15
N ALA A 603 40.34 0.33 -7.22
CA ALA A 603 40.85 0.57 -8.57
C ALA A 603 39.85 0.15 -9.66
N ALA A 604 39.72 0.98 -10.70
CA ALA A 604 39.03 0.61 -11.94
C ALA A 604 39.66 -0.65 -12.55
N MET A 605 38.82 -1.50 -13.14
CA MET A 605 39.26 -2.80 -13.68
C MET A 605 38.78 -3.02 -15.10
N THR A 606 39.51 -3.85 -15.84
CA THR A 606 39.05 -4.27 -17.17
C THR A 606 37.87 -5.23 -17.05
N ARG A 607 37.02 -5.30 -18.08
CA ARG A 607 35.90 -6.24 -18.11
C ARG A 607 36.32 -7.69 -17.83
N ALA A 608 37.45 -8.13 -18.38
CA ALA A 608 37.98 -9.47 -18.16
C ALA A 608 38.42 -9.72 -16.71
N ASP A 609 39.02 -8.72 -16.05
CA ASP A 609 39.43 -8.83 -14.64
C ASP A 609 38.21 -8.83 -13.71
N PHE A 610 37.19 -8.02 -14.03
CA PHE A 610 35.91 -8.00 -13.33
C PHE A 610 35.20 -9.36 -13.41
N GLU A 611 35.09 -9.93 -14.61
CA GLU A 611 34.45 -11.24 -14.82
C GLU A 611 35.17 -12.36 -14.06
N ALA A 612 36.51 -12.36 -14.07
CA ALA A 612 37.31 -13.32 -13.32
C ALA A 612 37.12 -13.17 -11.80
N TYR A 613 36.99 -11.93 -11.31
CA TYR A 613 36.79 -11.65 -9.89
C TYR A 613 35.37 -11.98 -9.42
N ALA A 614 34.34 -11.59 -10.18
CA ALA A 614 32.95 -11.97 -9.94
C ALA A 614 32.78 -13.49 -9.95
N SER A 615 33.42 -14.19 -10.89
CA SER A 615 33.42 -15.67 -10.93
C SER A 615 34.06 -16.29 -9.70
N ARG A 616 35.12 -15.69 -9.14
CA ARG A 616 35.75 -16.14 -7.88
C ARG A 616 34.81 -16.02 -6.69
N LEU A 617 33.95 -15.00 -6.70
CA LEU A 617 32.90 -14.76 -5.71
C LEU A 617 31.60 -15.54 -6.00
N ARG A 618 31.59 -16.36 -7.06
CA ARG A 618 30.42 -17.11 -7.56
C ARG A 618 29.24 -16.21 -7.98
N LEU A 619 29.53 -14.98 -8.40
CA LEU A 619 28.56 -14.05 -8.94
C LEU A 619 28.57 -14.09 -10.48
N MET A 620 27.40 -13.87 -11.08
CA MET A 620 27.32 -13.62 -12.52
C MET A 620 27.74 -12.16 -12.79
N PRO A 621 28.65 -11.88 -13.73
CA PRO A 621 29.21 -10.54 -13.92
C PRO A 621 28.15 -9.46 -14.18
N ASP A 622 27.27 -9.65 -15.17
CA ASP A 622 26.24 -8.66 -15.50
C ASP A 622 25.21 -8.51 -14.37
N GLY A 623 24.77 -9.62 -13.76
CA GLY A 623 23.86 -9.58 -12.61
C GLY A 623 24.46 -8.89 -11.38
N ALA A 624 25.78 -8.95 -11.21
CA ALA A 624 26.47 -8.23 -10.14
C ALA A 624 26.53 -6.72 -10.40
N ILE A 625 26.70 -6.29 -11.66
CA ILE A 625 26.62 -4.87 -12.04
C ILE A 625 25.20 -4.34 -11.79
N GLU A 626 24.17 -5.09 -12.20
CA GLU A 626 22.77 -4.75 -11.96
C GLU A 626 22.47 -4.60 -10.46
N THR A 627 22.88 -5.58 -9.64
CA THR A 627 22.66 -5.57 -8.18
C THR A 627 23.35 -4.37 -7.51
N LEU A 628 24.58 -4.03 -7.93
CA LEU A 628 25.31 -2.88 -7.39
C LEU A 628 24.73 -1.54 -7.85
N ASN A 629 24.20 -1.47 -9.08
CA ASN A 629 23.50 -0.29 -9.58
C ASN A 629 22.12 -0.11 -8.94
N GLU A 630 21.39 -1.18 -8.69
CA GLU A 630 20.12 -1.16 -7.95
C GLU A 630 20.33 -0.68 -6.50
N TRP A 631 21.37 -1.18 -5.82
CA TRP A 631 21.80 -0.63 -4.53
C TRP A 631 22.18 0.86 -4.61
N GLY A 632 22.79 1.26 -5.73
CA GLY A 632 23.07 2.64 -6.06
C GLY A 632 21.83 3.52 -6.14
N PHE A 633 20.80 3.06 -6.86
CA PHE A 633 19.52 3.76 -6.96
C PHE A 633 18.81 3.86 -5.61
N ASP A 634 18.84 2.81 -4.81
CA ASP A 634 18.23 2.81 -3.47
C ASP A 634 18.92 3.77 -2.50
N THR A 635 20.23 3.99 -2.67
CA THR A 635 21.05 4.79 -1.75
C THR A 635 21.28 6.24 -2.21
N PHE A 636 21.41 6.44 -3.53
CA PHE A 636 21.84 7.71 -4.15
C PHE A 636 20.95 8.18 -5.32
N ASP A 637 19.89 7.44 -5.67
CA ASP A 637 18.95 7.74 -6.78
C ASP A 637 19.62 7.74 -8.17
N GLU A 638 20.80 7.11 -8.31
CA GLU A 638 21.55 6.97 -9.56
C GLU A 638 22.46 5.71 -9.54
N PRO A 639 22.89 5.16 -10.70
CA PRO A 639 23.72 3.96 -10.75
C PRO A 639 25.15 4.23 -10.24
N VAL A 640 25.73 3.25 -9.55
CA VAL A 640 27.05 3.36 -8.92
C VAL A 640 28.18 2.96 -9.85
N ILE A 641 27.94 2.06 -10.80
CA ILE A 641 28.92 1.51 -11.74
C ILE A 641 28.69 2.09 -13.13
N GLU A 642 29.78 2.60 -13.71
CA GLU A 642 29.90 2.96 -15.12
C GLU A 642 30.64 1.81 -15.85
N ASP A 643 30.01 1.25 -16.90
CA ASP A 643 30.56 0.17 -17.74
C ASP A 643 30.90 0.71 -19.15
N ASP A 644 32.00 1.47 -19.23
CA ASP A 644 32.53 2.04 -20.48
C ASP A 644 33.74 1.22 -21.00
N GLU A 645 34.95 1.80 -21.07
CA GLU A 645 36.18 1.06 -21.45
C GLU A 645 36.75 0.23 -20.28
N THR A 646 36.39 0.61 -19.05
CA THR A 646 36.76 -0.06 -17.80
C THR A 646 35.58 0.03 -16.83
N ILE A 647 35.40 -0.99 -15.99
CA ILE A 647 34.37 -0.98 -14.95
C ILE A 647 34.91 -0.18 -13.76
N ALA A 648 34.24 0.92 -13.45
CA ALA A 648 34.60 1.85 -12.38
C ALA A 648 33.36 2.37 -11.64
N VAL A 649 33.57 2.84 -10.41
CA VAL A 649 32.53 3.59 -9.68
C VAL A 649 32.45 5.01 -10.22
N ALA A 650 31.24 5.53 -10.42
CA ALA A 650 30.99 6.89 -10.91
C ALA A 650 31.80 7.91 -10.08
N PRO A 651 32.65 8.77 -10.70
CA PRO A 651 33.64 9.56 -9.98
C PRO A 651 33.08 10.49 -8.89
N HIS A 652 31.86 11.01 -9.05
CA HIS A 652 31.21 11.90 -8.08
C HIS A 652 30.55 11.16 -6.90
N LEU A 653 30.41 9.83 -6.98
CA LEU A 653 29.89 8.98 -5.92
C LEU A 653 30.98 8.37 -5.03
N VAL A 654 32.23 8.32 -5.50
CA VAL A 654 33.36 7.71 -4.76
C VAL A 654 33.53 8.30 -3.35
N ASP A 655 33.44 9.63 -3.22
CA ASP A 655 33.60 10.33 -1.94
C ASP A 655 32.39 10.16 -1.01
N GLN A 656 31.24 9.74 -1.54
CA GLN A 656 30.02 9.46 -0.79
C GLN A 656 29.95 7.99 -0.33
N ILE A 657 30.50 7.07 -1.12
CA ILE A 657 30.50 5.63 -0.82
C ILE A 657 31.63 5.23 0.14
N LYS A 658 32.83 5.82 0.01
CA LYS A 658 33.98 5.51 0.87
C LYS A 658 33.73 5.63 2.38
N PRO A 659 33.02 6.68 2.88
CA PRO A 659 32.70 6.79 4.31
C PRO A 659 31.70 5.73 4.80
N ILE A 660 30.84 5.22 3.92
CA ILE A 660 29.83 4.22 4.23
C ILE A 660 30.49 2.85 4.44
N GLY A 661 31.47 2.51 3.60
CA GLY A 661 32.24 1.25 3.71
C GLY A 661 33.29 1.24 4.81
N ALA A 662 33.58 2.37 5.46
CA ALA A 662 34.58 2.49 6.53
C ALA A 662 33.99 2.29 7.95
N VAL A 663 32.69 2.00 8.05
CA VAL A 663 32.01 1.68 9.30
C VAL A 663 31.73 0.17 9.34
N ALA A 664 32.80 -0.62 9.47
CA ALA A 664 32.78 -2.02 9.87
C ALA A 664 33.91 -2.28 10.88
#